data_AF-A0A2E3NLZ6-F1
#
_entry.id   AF-A0A2E3NLZ6-F1
#
_cell.length_a   1.000
_cell.length_b   1.000
_cell.length_c   1.000
_cell.angle_alpha   90.00
_cell.angle_beta   90.00
_cell.angle_gamma   90.00
#
_symmetry.space_group_name_H-M   'P 1'
#
loop_
_entity.id
_entity.type
_entity.pdbx_description
1 polymer ?
#
loop_
_entity_poly.entity_id
_entity_poly.type
_entity_poly.pdbx_seq_one_letter_code
_entity_poly.pdbx_strand_id
1 'polypeptide(L)'
;MRKSLVRGRVTRVARSTLLLCALVGSLFLSACSGDESSEATATPAAAVQPAGETPHALAHASDTPPATANVEVAASSKVVTKRKKAEKAPRHSNERPVPNFNGRTLAGTSLSMKSMLGDRVVLFFFDPSDPKSAPVARAVQALQEKAADNNFKIVGVGRGDSTAAIATFRRSNQLGFPVIDDSSGAIARKLRLQVPLAVLGVDADGYVTFGLSHFPAPQDAEASTKELLADSMRVSLDETIGGELYAWPEAPPLGATNLDDGTKIETEALRGKAAIVIFFLHTCPHCHKALESIKGILEGMPQAQRPALVAISVQNAPTAIRRSMADLGLDFFTPYVDPNGAAADAWGVTGGVPVVNVVDAEGRIRHRSQGWNEKRDGAMLRMQVARASSTRVPMILDPKGFSGNNVCGTCHEQEYATWQFTSHATAFDTLVTHEADRRKDCVGCHVIGYEEPGGYDFYRRPAHLENVGCESCHGRGGPHLSPNFVPMNEGTRDYAQVCGTCHNETHSLGFEFETFHPRVSHDRIASLSNAERAELLEGGPARDLLPTTADYVGSNACQSCHEAEFATWEQSPHDHAVATLEGQDSAGSPDCLACHTTAYGKTGGFVPDVPHADQRDLARVGCESCHGPGGDHISENAKRVGTILSLGDKCDSCVILKVCGTCHDDENDPGFKFKVEERIEAQRHGTIESAATKAGLSAFHLPADERFVEGDLATHDRILLRHAFDHVDAAAPPASDERG
;
A
#
# COMPACT_ATOMS: atom_id res chain seq x y z
N MET A 1 29.21 -34.62 45.58
CA MET A 1 30.28 -35.56 45.20
C MET A 1 31.09 -34.92 44.06
N ARG A 2 32.41 -34.74 44.30
CA ARG A 2 33.56 -34.32 43.44
C ARG A 2 33.31 -33.28 42.30
N LYS A 3 33.62 -31.97 42.44
CA LYS A 3 34.94 -31.23 42.37
C LYS A 3 35.56 -31.25 40.95
N SER A 4 36.10 -30.18 40.33
CA SER A 4 36.82 -28.96 40.79
C SER A 4 36.97 -27.97 39.59
N LEU A 5 36.76 -26.64 39.74
CA LEU A 5 37.76 -25.52 39.82
C LEU A 5 38.81 -25.47 38.67
N VAL A 6 39.11 -24.33 38.03
CA VAL A 6 39.93 -23.22 38.59
C VAL A 6 39.71 -21.87 37.85
N ARG A 7 39.74 -20.77 38.64
CA ARG A 7 39.75 -19.34 38.29
C ARG A 7 41.11 -18.85 37.77
N GLY A 8 41.11 -17.75 37.01
CA GLY A 8 42.26 -16.82 36.90
C GLY A 8 41.87 -15.50 36.24
N ARG A 9 42.11 -14.37 36.90
CA ARG A 9 41.69 -13.00 36.55
C ARG A 9 42.93 -12.10 36.56
N VAL A 10 42.78 -10.89 35.98
CA VAL A 10 43.63 -9.66 36.10
C VAL A 10 44.92 -9.70 35.24
N THR A 11 45.33 -8.69 34.44
CA THR A 11 45.51 -7.23 34.68
C THR A 11 45.75 -6.42 33.38
N ARG A 12 45.39 -5.12 33.42
CA ARG A 12 45.64 -4.04 32.43
C ARG A 12 47.10 -3.54 32.41
N VAL A 13 47.58 -3.03 31.26
CA VAL A 13 48.48 -1.84 31.05
C VAL A 13 48.31 -1.42 29.56
N ALA A 14 47.75 -0.28 29.12
CA ALA A 14 48.15 1.14 29.12
C ALA A 14 49.30 1.57 28.15
N ARG A 15 48.88 2.25 27.06
CA ARG A 15 49.38 3.51 26.43
C ARG A 15 50.68 3.63 25.59
N SER A 16 50.45 4.18 24.36
CA SER A 16 51.17 5.25 23.61
C SER A 16 52.54 4.90 22.98
N THR A 17 53.02 5.41 21.83
CA THR A 17 52.88 6.73 21.15
C THR A 17 53.55 6.71 19.74
N LEU A 18 52.98 7.44 18.76
CA LEU A 18 53.54 8.26 17.65
C LEU A 18 54.62 7.76 16.64
N LEU A 19 54.36 7.99 15.33
CA LEU A 19 54.96 8.98 14.36
C LEU A 19 54.84 8.41 12.91
N LEU A 20 54.08 8.91 11.92
CA LEU A 20 54.00 10.16 11.13
C LEU A 20 54.98 10.30 9.92
N CYS A 21 54.40 10.71 8.76
CA CYS A 21 54.94 11.27 7.49
C CYS A 21 55.38 10.27 6.40
N ALA A 22 55.19 10.46 5.07
CA ALA A 22 54.53 11.42 4.15
C ALA A 22 54.61 10.79 2.72
N LEU A 23 53.56 10.74 1.89
CA LEU A 23 53.14 11.65 0.80
C LEU A 23 54.00 11.65 -0.50
N VAL A 24 53.28 11.62 -1.64
CA VAL A 24 53.58 12.06 -3.04
C VAL A 24 54.09 11.02 -4.05
N GLY A 25 53.44 10.95 -5.24
CA GLY A 25 54.11 10.54 -6.48
C GLY A 25 53.24 10.04 -7.64
N SER A 26 52.71 10.96 -8.44
CA SER A 26 51.94 10.80 -9.68
C SER A 26 52.68 10.22 -10.91
N LEU A 27 51.86 9.66 -11.83
CA LEU A 27 51.88 9.72 -13.32
C LEU A 27 52.97 9.06 -14.18
N PHE A 28 52.49 8.41 -15.26
CA PHE A 28 52.85 8.43 -16.72
C PHE A 28 52.63 7.03 -17.34
N LEU A 29 52.36 6.76 -18.63
CA LEU A 29 51.61 7.33 -19.77
C LEU A 29 51.93 6.39 -20.98
N SER A 30 51.02 6.31 -21.97
CA SER A 30 51.20 5.83 -23.37
C SER A 30 51.54 4.35 -23.64
N ALA A 31 50.86 3.57 -24.48
CA ALA A 31 50.19 3.72 -25.80
C ALA A 31 51.05 3.28 -27.02
N CYS A 32 50.35 2.59 -27.94
CA CYS A 32 50.54 2.49 -29.40
C CYS A 32 51.24 1.24 -30.02
N SER A 33 50.38 0.45 -30.70
CA SER A 33 50.42 0.02 -32.12
C SER A 33 51.50 -0.93 -32.67
N GLY A 34 51.04 -1.87 -33.52
CA GLY A 34 51.85 -2.58 -34.51
C GLY A 34 51.07 -3.66 -35.27
N ASP A 35 50.74 -3.38 -36.53
CA ASP A 35 50.30 -4.29 -37.61
C ASP A 35 51.27 -5.47 -37.82
N GLU A 36 50.74 -6.62 -38.26
CA GLU A 36 51.40 -7.44 -39.29
C GLU A 36 50.41 -8.36 -40.03
N SER A 37 50.65 -8.49 -41.33
CA SER A 37 49.83 -9.09 -42.39
C SER A 37 50.16 -10.57 -42.64
N SER A 38 49.23 -11.33 -43.24
CA SER A 38 49.55 -12.18 -44.39
C SER A 38 48.29 -12.73 -45.08
N GLU A 39 48.29 -12.59 -46.40
CA GLU A 39 47.34 -13.12 -47.38
C GLU A 39 47.58 -14.62 -47.63
N ALA A 40 46.52 -15.37 -47.94
CA ALA A 40 46.60 -16.49 -48.88
C ALA A 40 45.27 -16.61 -49.65
N THR A 41 45.40 -16.45 -50.96
CA THR A 41 44.38 -16.47 -52.01
C THR A 41 43.99 -17.88 -52.43
N ALA A 42 42.69 -18.11 -52.69
CA ALA A 42 42.22 -19.03 -53.74
C ALA A 42 40.73 -18.81 -54.06
N THR A 43 40.45 -18.33 -55.27
CA THR A 43 39.20 -18.47 -56.06
C THR A 43 39.64 -18.90 -57.47
N PRO A 44 38.78 -19.32 -58.44
CA PRO A 44 37.32 -19.13 -58.53
C PRO A 44 36.51 -20.31 -59.12
N ALA A 45 35.19 -20.09 -59.23
CA ALA A 45 34.22 -20.54 -60.26
C ALA A 45 32.97 -21.16 -59.61
N ALA A 46 31.72 -20.82 -59.97
CA ALA A 46 31.18 -19.95 -61.00
C ALA A 46 29.76 -19.51 -60.59
N ALA A 47 29.37 -18.33 -61.09
CA ALA A 47 28.05 -17.72 -60.98
C ALA A 47 26.94 -18.54 -61.68
N VAL A 48 25.68 -18.38 -61.25
CA VAL A 48 24.51 -17.98 -62.06
C VAL A 48 23.28 -17.78 -61.15
N GLN A 49 22.74 -16.56 -61.17
CA GLN A 49 21.32 -16.15 -61.08
C GLN A 49 21.24 -14.76 -61.78
N PRO A 50 20.08 -14.17 -62.18
CA PRO A 50 18.70 -14.45 -61.74
C PRO A 50 17.58 -14.29 -62.81
N ALA A 51 16.34 -14.46 -62.32
CA ALA A 51 15.09 -13.75 -62.67
C ALA A 51 14.35 -14.06 -64.00
N GLY A 52 13.01 -14.06 -63.90
CA GLY A 52 12.12 -13.83 -65.04
C GLY A 52 10.75 -14.48 -64.95
N GLU A 53 9.73 -13.65 -64.76
CA GLU A 53 8.30 -13.97 -64.62
C GLU A 53 7.61 -14.51 -65.90
N THR A 54 6.42 -15.08 -65.67
CA THR A 54 5.28 -15.41 -66.58
C THR A 54 5.02 -14.39 -67.71
N PRO A 55 4.35 -14.68 -68.85
CA PRO A 55 2.93 -15.16 -68.89
C PRO A 55 2.45 -15.91 -70.17
N HIS A 56 1.22 -16.42 -70.15
CA HIS A 56 0.34 -16.41 -71.34
C HIS A 56 -1.14 -16.63 -70.98
N ALA A 57 -1.98 -15.69 -71.44
CA ALA A 57 -3.43 -15.70 -71.45
C ALA A 57 -3.97 -15.79 -72.88
N LEU A 58 -5.17 -16.33 -73.06
CA LEU A 58 -6.12 -16.11 -74.17
C LEU A 58 -7.53 -16.50 -73.63
N ALA A 59 -8.66 -15.89 -73.94
CA ALA A 59 -9.06 -14.65 -74.61
C ALA A 59 -10.60 -14.55 -74.46
N HIS A 60 -11.14 -13.33 -74.29
CA HIS A 60 -12.18 -12.73 -75.16
C HIS A 60 -12.92 -11.56 -74.47
N ALA A 61 -12.97 -10.44 -75.22
CA ALA A 61 -13.78 -9.23 -75.02
C ALA A 61 -15.29 -9.53 -75.24
N SER A 62 -16.28 -8.70 -74.93
CA SER A 62 -16.39 -7.23 -74.93
C SER A 62 -17.66 -6.75 -74.17
N ASP A 63 -17.71 -5.43 -73.93
CA ASP A 63 -18.89 -4.56 -73.74
C ASP A 63 -19.36 -4.15 -72.32
N THR A 64 -18.96 -2.94 -71.92
CA THR A 64 -19.66 -2.02 -70.98
C THR A 64 -20.60 -1.08 -71.76
N PRO A 65 -21.55 -0.30 -71.17
CA PRO A 65 -21.76 0.11 -69.75
C PRO A 65 -23.24 -0.15 -69.26
N PRO A 66 -23.73 0.16 -68.02
CA PRO A 66 -23.39 1.31 -67.16
C PRO A 66 -23.42 1.17 -65.62
N ALA A 67 -22.91 2.22 -64.99
CA ALA A 67 -23.28 2.89 -63.73
C ALA A 67 -24.01 2.13 -62.59
N THR A 68 -23.33 2.16 -61.43
CA THR A 68 -23.84 2.39 -60.07
C THR A 68 -24.92 1.45 -59.51
N ALA A 69 -24.47 0.49 -58.68
CA ALA A 69 -25.21 0.09 -57.48
C ALA A 69 -24.20 -0.43 -56.43
N ASN A 70 -24.20 0.20 -55.26
CA ASN A 70 -23.50 -0.27 -54.07
C ASN A 70 -23.96 -1.68 -53.71
N VAL A 71 -23.02 -2.61 -53.54
CA VAL A 71 -23.26 -3.86 -52.81
C VAL A 71 -22.46 -3.77 -51.54
N GLU A 72 -23.18 -3.70 -50.41
CA GLU A 72 -22.64 -3.83 -49.07
C GLU A 72 -21.87 -5.15 -48.96
N VAL A 73 -20.57 -5.04 -48.69
CA VAL A 73 -19.79 -6.15 -48.16
C VAL A 73 -20.15 -6.26 -46.68
N ALA A 74 -20.85 -7.33 -46.33
CA ALA A 74 -21.10 -7.69 -44.95
C ALA A 74 -19.77 -7.90 -44.22
N ALA A 75 -19.35 -6.87 -43.49
CA ALA A 75 -18.30 -6.97 -42.50
C ALA A 75 -18.79 -7.93 -41.39
N SER A 76 -18.20 -9.12 -41.33
CA SER A 76 -18.35 -10.00 -40.18
C SER A 76 -17.64 -9.34 -39.00
N SER A 77 -18.35 -8.50 -38.27
CA SER A 77 -17.91 -7.97 -36.98
C SER A 77 -17.78 -9.13 -36.00
N LYS A 78 -16.55 -9.62 -35.79
CA LYS A 78 -16.23 -10.45 -34.63
C LYS A 78 -16.43 -9.59 -33.39
N VAL A 79 -17.48 -9.91 -32.63
CA VAL A 79 -17.80 -9.28 -31.35
C VAL A 79 -16.74 -9.70 -30.34
N VAL A 80 -15.75 -8.85 -30.10
CA VAL A 80 -14.96 -8.89 -28.86
C VAL A 80 -15.90 -8.44 -27.74
N THR A 81 -16.41 -9.38 -26.95
CA THR A 81 -17.25 -9.05 -25.79
C THR A 81 -16.38 -8.39 -24.73
N LYS A 82 -16.46 -7.05 -24.63
CA LYS A 82 -15.85 -6.29 -23.52
C LYS A 82 -16.31 -6.88 -22.19
N ARG A 83 -15.37 -7.22 -21.30
CA ARG A 83 -15.69 -7.69 -19.95
C ARG A 83 -16.53 -6.63 -19.23
N LYS A 84 -17.54 -7.07 -18.48
CA LYS A 84 -18.31 -6.15 -17.62
C LYS A 84 -17.35 -5.53 -16.61
N LYS A 85 -17.24 -4.20 -16.59
CA LYS A 85 -16.39 -3.47 -15.64
C LYS A 85 -16.71 -3.92 -14.21
N ALA A 86 -15.68 -4.21 -13.44
CA ALA A 86 -15.80 -4.64 -12.06
C ALA A 86 -16.69 -3.68 -11.24
N GLU A 87 -17.55 -4.24 -10.38
CA GLU A 87 -18.53 -3.47 -9.62
C GLU A 87 -17.86 -2.71 -8.47
N LYS A 88 -17.93 -1.37 -8.52
CA LYS A 88 -17.55 -0.52 -7.38
C LYS A 88 -18.68 -0.46 -6.35
N ALA A 89 -18.34 -0.51 -5.08
CA ALA A 89 -19.30 -0.33 -3.99
C ALA A 89 -19.93 1.09 -4.02
N PRO A 90 -21.23 1.22 -3.72
CA PRO A 90 -21.91 2.52 -3.71
C PRO A 90 -21.35 3.44 -2.63
N ARG A 91 -21.25 4.73 -2.92
CA ARG A 91 -20.78 5.73 -1.95
C ARG A 91 -21.80 5.97 -0.85
N HIS A 92 -21.31 6.20 0.36
CA HIS A 92 -22.16 6.63 1.45
C HIS A 92 -22.58 8.10 1.24
N SER A 93 -23.81 8.43 1.58
CA SER A 93 -24.37 9.80 1.55
C SER A 93 -23.60 10.86 2.35
N ASN A 94 -22.66 10.48 3.23
CA ASN A 94 -21.85 11.40 4.02
C ASN A 94 -20.55 11.79 3.30
N GLU A 95 -20.15 11.04 2.27
CA GLU A 95 -19.00 11.33 1.43
C GLU A 95 -19.32 12.59 0.61
N ARG A 96 -18.40 13.57 0.63
CA ARG A 96 -18.66 14.90 0.06
C ARG A 96 -17.99 15.03 -1.31
N PRO A 97 -18.74 15.17 -2.41
CA PRO A 97 -18.15 15.50 -3.69
C PRO A 97 -17.62 16.93 -3.66
N VAL A 98 -16.50 17.16 -4.34
CA VAL A 98 -15.98 18.52 -4.53
C VAL A 98 -16.91 19.27 -5.49
N PRO A 99 -17.43 20.45 -5.12
CA PRO A 99 -18.23 21.25 -6.03
C PRO A 99 -17.47 21.54 -7.33
N ASN A 100 -18.09 21.27 -8.47
CA ASN A 100 -17.45 21.52 -9.76
C ASN A 100 -17.01 22.99 -9.88
N PHE A 101 -15.76 23.26 -10.24
CA PHE A 101 -15.25 24.61 -10.50
C PHE A 101 -14.42 24.63 -11.77
N ASN A 102 -14.22 25.84 -12.31
CA ASN A 102 -13.32 26.11 -13.43
C ASN A 102 -12.36 27.21 -12.99
N GLY A 103 -11.09 27.05 -13.34
CA GLY A 103 -10.04 28.02 -13.08
C GLY A 103 -9.06 28.10 -14.24
N ARG A 104 -8.28 29.18 -14.28
CA ARG A 104 -7.18 29.34 -15.22
C ARG A 104 -5.88 29.29 -14.46
N THR A 105 -4.94 28.48 -14.92
CA THR A 105 -3.60 28.42 -14.34
C THR A 105 -2.82 29.69 -14.67
N LEU A 106 -1.77 29.96 -13.90
CA LEU A 106 -0.80 31.01 -14.21
C LEU A 106 -0.13 30.84 -15.59
N ALA A 107 -0.12 29.62 -16.13
CA ALA A 107 0.37 29.30 -17.48
C ALA A 107 -0.71 29.50 -18.57
N GLY A 108 -1.93 29.91 -18.21
CA GLY A 108 -3.03 30.16 -19.14
C GLY A 108 -3.90 28.94 -19.48
N THR A 109 -3.54 27.75 -19.00
CA THR A 109 -4.30 26.50 -19.17
C THR A 109 -5.60 26.55 -18.36
N SER A 110 -6.71 26.06 -18.93
CA SER A 110 -7.95 25.89 -18.17
C SER A 110 -7.93 24.56 -17.44
N LEU A 111 -8.22 24.59 -16.13
CA LEU A 111 -8.41 23.41 -15.30
C LEU A 111 -9.79 23.46 -14.65
N SER A 112 -10.42 22.30 -14.53
CA SER A 112 -11.71 22.14 -13.88
C SER A 112 -11.73 20.88 -13.04
N MET A 113 -12.65 20.78 -12.07
CA MET A 113 -12.85 19.50 -11.38
C MET A 113 -13.22 18.39 -12.36
N LYS A 114 -14.01 18.70 -13.38
CA LYS A 114 -14.41 17.72 -14.40
C LYS A 114 -13.23 17.15 -15.17
N SER A 115 -12.24 17.98 -15.53
CA SER A 115 -11.04 17.54 -16.27
C SER A 115 -10.04 16.79 -15.40
N MET A 116 -10.25 16.77 -14.08
CA MET A 116 -9.43 16.04 -13.10
C MET A 116 -10.10 14.75 -12.60
N LEU A 117 -11.31 14.43 -13.08
CA LEU A 117 -11.93 13.13 -12.80
C LEU A 117 -11.11 12.02 -13.46
N GLY A 118 -10.95 10.91 -12.74
CA GLY A 118 -10.04 9.83 -13.11
C GLY A 118 -8.62 10.00 -12.57
N ASP A 119 -8.34 11.07 -11.81
CA ASP A 119 -7.08 11.25 -11.10
C ASP A 119 -7.33 11.46 -9.61
N ARG A 120 -6.51 10.88 -8.75
CA ARG A 120 -6.36 11.37 -7.37
C ARG A 120 -5.71 12.75 -7.38
N VAL A 121 -6.27 13.72 -6.67
CA VAL A 121 -5.79 15.11 -6.66
C VAL A 121 -5.63 15.66 -5.25
N VAL A 122 -4.50 16.32 -5.00
CA VAL A 122 -4.29 17.19 -3.84
C VAL A 122 -4.51 18.64 -4.26
N LEU A 123 -5.52 19.28 -3.71
CA LEU A 123 -5.81 20.71 -3.91
C LEU A 123 -5.18 21.53 -2.78
N PHE A 124 -4.18 22.34 -3.11
CA PHE A 124 -3.48 23.20 -2.16
C PHE A 124 -3.94 24.66 -2.30
N PHE A 125 -4.77 25.12 -1.36
CA PHE A 125 -5.26 26.49 -1.28
C PHE A 125 -4.33 27.33 -0.41
N PHE A 126 -3.85 28.45 -0.92
CA PHE A 126 -2.94 29.32 -0.18
C PHE A 126 -3.18 30.80 -0.46
N ASP A 127 -2.97 31.62 0.56
CA ASP A 127 -2.85 33.07 0.44
C ASP A 127 -1.37 33.47 0.62
N PRO A 128 -0.72 34.11 -0.37
CA PRO A 128 0.67 34.53 -0.25
C PRO A 128 0.98 35.44 0.94
N SER A 129 -0.03 36.12 1.50
CA SER A 129 0.11 37.00 2.67
C SER A 129 0.10 36.25 4.01
N ASP A 130 -0.38 34.99 4.04
CA ASP A 130 -0.37 34.17 5.26
C ASP A 130 1.06 33.63 5.51
N PRO A 131 1.65 33.87 6.69
CA PRO A 131 3.02 33.44 7.00
C PRO A 131 3.20 31.92 7.03
N LYS A 132 2.14 31.13 7.18
CA LYS A 132 2.18 29.65 7.16
C LYS A 132 2.13 29.09 5.74
N SER A 133 1.72 29.88 4.74
CA SER A 133 1.61 29.41 3.36
C SER A 133 2.93 28.89 2.82
N ALA A 134 4.06 29.59 3.05
CA ALA A 134 5.36 29.19 2.53
C ALA A 134 5.88 27.86 3.12
N PRO A 135 5.88 27.63 4.46
CA PRO A 135 6.17 26.33 5.05
C PRO A 135 5.30 25.19 4.51
N VAL A 136 3.98 25.39 4.42
CA VAL A 136 3.05 24.38 3.90
C VAL A 136 3.29 24.10 2.41
N ALA A 137 3.61 25.14 1.63
CA ALA A 137 4.00 25.00 0.22
C ALA A 137 5.21 24.08 0.03
N ARG A 138 6.24 24.18 0.90
CA ARG A 138 7.41 23.29 0.85
C ARG A 138 7.06 21.85 1.19
N ALA A 139 6.15 21.62 2.14
CA ALA A 139 5.64 20.29 2.44
C ALA A 139 4.87 19.67 1.25
N VAL A 140 3.99 20.46 0.62
CA VAL A 140 3.24 20.03 -0.58
C VAL A 140 4.18 19.80 -1.77
N GLN A 141 5.24 20.59 -1.91
CA GLN A 141 6.26 20.38 -2.95
C GLN A 141 7.07 19.09 -2.72
N ALA A 142 7.41 18.75 -1.48
CA ALA A 142 8.04 17.45 -1.19
C ALA A 142 7.11 16.27 -1.56
N LEU A 143 5.81 16.41 -1.33
CA LEU A 143 4.82 15.43 -1.78
C LEU A 143 4.75 15.31 -3.31
N GLN A 144 4.95 16.42 -4.04
CA GLN A 144 4.96 16.41 -5.51
C GLN A 144 6.02 15.47 -6.10
N GLU A 145 7.15 15.29 -5.41
CA GLU A 145 8.24 14.41 -5.86
C GLU A 145 7.82 12.93 -5.83
N LYS A 146 6.84 12.56 -5.00
CA LYS A 146 6.29 11.20 -4.92
C LYS A 146 5.04 10.99 -5.79
N ALA A 147 4.54 12.05 -6.42
CA ALA A 147 3.24 12.04 -7.09
C ALA A 147 3.17 11.09 -8.28
N ALA A 148 4.24 11.03 -9.09
CA ALA A 148 4.32 10.13 -10.23
C ALA A 148 4.26 8.66 -9.79
N ASP A 149 5.05 8.27 -8.79
CA ASP A 149 5.15 6.87 -8.35
C ASP A 149 3.93 6.37 -7.58
N ASN A 150 3.04 7.27 -7.15
CA ASN A 150 1.90 6.97 -6.28
C ASN A 150 0.54 7.40 -6.84
N ASN A 151 0.48 7.67 -8.15
CA ASN A 151 -0.75 7.96 -8.89
C ASN A 151 -1.61 9.09 -8.29
N PHE A 152 -1.03 10.27 -8.13
CA PHE A 152 -1.81 11.46 -7.82
C PHE A 152 -1.22 12.71 -8.46
N LYS A 153 -2.01 13.78 -8.49
CA LYS A 153 -1.61 15.09 -9.00
C LYS A 153 -1.78 16.15 -7.92
N ILE A 154 -0.99 17.21 -7.99
CA ILE A 154 -1.17 18.37 -7.12
C ILE A 154 -1.61 19.57 -7.96
N VAL A 155 -2.56 20.33 -7.46
CA VAL A 155 -2.98 21.61 -8.04
C VAL A 155 -3.03 22.67 -6.95
N GLY A 156 -2.25 23.73 -7.14
CA GLY A 156 -2.32 24.91 -6.29
C GLY A 156 -3.49 25.80 -6.68
N VAL A 157 -4.10 26.44 -5.69
CA VAL A 157 -5.15 27.45 -5.88
C VAL A 157 -4.75 28.66 -5.04
N GLY A 158 -4.11 29.63 -5.70
CA GLY A 158 -3.65 30.85 -5.05
C GLY A 158 -4.79 31.84 -4.91
N ARG A 159 -4.99 32.38 -3.71
CA ARG A 159 -5.96 33.45 -3.42
C ARG A 159 -5.25 34.70 -2.91
N GLY A 160 -5.99 35.80 -2.80
CA GLY A 160 -5.48 37.07 -2.29
C GLY A 160 -5.20 38.09 -3.40
N ASP A 161 -4.51 39.18 -3.02
CA ASP A 161 -4.64 40.51 -3.65
C ASP A 161 -4.40 40.59 -5.16
N SER A 162 -3.54 39.75 -5.76
CA SER A 162 -3.33 39.77 -7.21
C SER A 162 -2.69 38.50 -7.77
N THR A 163 -2.92 38.25 -9.06
CA THR A 163 -2.21 37.26 -9.88
C THR A 163 -0.69 37.37 -9.73
N ALA A 164 -0.16 38.60 -9.65
CA ALA A 164 1.28 38.86 -9.55
C ALA A 164 1.88 38.37 -8.23
N ALA A 165 1.15 38.52 -7.11
CA ALA A 165 1.55 37.99 -5.81
C ALA A 165 1.60 36.46 -5.84
N ILE A 166 0.56 35.82 -6.39
CA ILE A 166 0.48 34.35 -6.53
C ILE A 166 1.62 33.82 -7.41
N ALA A 167 1.90 34.48 -8.54
CA ALA A 167 3.00 34.11 -9.43
C ALA A 167 4.39 34.29 -8.79
N THR A 168 4.55 35.28 -7.91
CA THR A 168 5.78 35.48 -7.15
C THR A 168 5.94 34.40 -6.11
N PHE A 169 4.89 34.10 -5.33
CA PHE A 169 4.89 33.02 -4.35
C PHE A 169 5.24 31.66 -4.97
N ARG A 170 4.65 31.33 -6.12
CA ARG A 170 4.95 30.09 -6.87
C ARG A 170 6.45 29.99 -7.20
N ARG A 171 7.04 31.06 -7.73
CA ARG A 171 8.47 31.09 -8.10
C ARG A 171 9.38 31.01 -6.88
N SER A 172 9.07 31.78 -5.84
CA SER A 172 9.89 31.83 -4.62
C SER A 172 9.92 30.49 -3.86
N ASN A 173 8.83 29.72 -3.91
CA ASN A 173 8.75 28.39 -3.27
C ASN A 173 8.99 27.24 -4.26
N GLN A 174 9.39 27.54 -5.51
CA GLN A 174 9.73 26.55 -6.54
C GLN A 174 8.64 25.50 -6.78
N LEU A 175 7.37 25.92 -6.77
CA LEU A 175 6.25 24.97 -6.92
C LEU A 175 6.20 24.41 -8.35
N GLY A 176 6.48 23.11 -8.49
CA GLY A 176 6.52 22.40 -9.77
C GLY A 176 5.14 22.14 -10.37
N PHE A 177 4.10 22.14 -9.54
CA PHE A 177 2.73 21.85 -9.97
C PHE A 177 1.98 23.06 -10.57
N PRO A 178 0.91 22.83 -11.34
CA PRO A 178 0.03 23.88 -11.83
C PRO A 178 -0.63 24.67 -10.69
N VAL A 179 -0.66 26.00 -10.82
CA VAL A 179 -1.34 26.89 -9.87
C VAL A 179 -2.44 27.66 -10.59
N ILE A 180 -3.68 27.51 -10.12
CA ILE A 180 -4.85 28.28 -10.53
C ILE A 180 -4.82 29.64 -9.84
N ASP A 181 -5.11 30.69 -10.60
CA ASP A 181 -5.37 32.03 -10.07
C ASP A 181 -6.82 32.12 -9.57
N ASP A 182 -6.98 32.10 -8.25
CA ASP A 182 -8.22 32.40 -7.53
C ASP A 182 -8.07 33.68 -6.70
N SER A 183 -7.38 34.70 -7.21
CA SER A 183 -7.29 36.03 -6.59
C SER A 183 -8.66 36.62 -6.25
N SER A 184 -9.68 36.32 -7.07
CA SER A 184 -11.08 36.70 -6.80
C SER A 184 -11.73 35.95 -5.63
N GLY A 185 -11.13 34.84 -5.16
CA GLY A 185 -11.65 33.92 -4.15
C GLY A 185 -12.90 33.16 -4.57
N ALA A 186 -13.24 33.12 -5.86
CA ALA A 186 -14.47 32.51 -6.37
C ALA A 186 -14.49 30.99 -6.17
N ILE A 187 -13.38 30.31 -6.45
CA ILE A 187 -13.28 28.86 -6.27
C ILE A 187 -13.38 28.54 -4.78
N ALA A 188 -12.57 29.20 -3.95
CA ALA A 188 -12.54 28.89 -2.54
C ALA A 188 -13.86 29.26 -1.81
N ARG A 189 -14.59 30.33 -2.22
CA ARG A 189 -15.97 30.57 -1.76
C ARG A 189 -16.93 29.45 -2.17
N LYS A 190 -16.79 28.93 -3.40
CA LYS A 190 -17.61 27.81 -3.90
C LYS A 190 -17.40 26.54 -3.08
N LEU A 191 -16.17 26.28 -2.64
CA LEU A 191 -15.83 25.20 -1.72
C LEU A 191 -16.10 25.53 -0.25
N ARG A 192 -16.61 26.74 0.04
CA ARG A 192 -16.88 27.24 1.41
C ARG A 192 -15.63 27.25 2.30
N LEU A 193 -14.44 27.42 1.73
CA LEU A 193 -13.18 27.54 2.44
C LEU A 193 -13.04 28.95 3.04
N GLN A 194 -13.33 29.06 4.34
CA GLN A 194 -13.25 30.31 5.12
C GLN A 194 -11.85 30.57 5.71
N VAL A 195 -10.90 29.67 5.50
CA VAL A 195 -9.51 29.79 5.98
C VAL A 195 -8.58 30.19 4.84
N PRO A 196 -7.52 30.99 5.09
CA PRO A 196 -6.59 31.43 4.04
C PRO A 196 -5.73 30.29 3.46
N LEU A 197 -5.54 29.21 4.22
CA LEU A 197 -4.66 28.09 3.91
C LEU A 197 -5.39 26.76 4.13
N ALA A 198 -5.39 25.87 3.14
CA ALA A 198 -5.94 24.53 3.25
C ALA A 198 -5.31 23.55 2.25
N VAL A 199 -5.29 22.26 2.60
CA VAL A 199 -4.94 21.17 1.68
C VAL A 199 -6.09 20.16 1.67
N LEU A 200 -6.61 19.82 0.50
CA LEU A 200 -7.68 18.82 0.35
C LEU A 200 -7.19 17.65 -0.49
N GLY A 201 -7.39 16.42 -0.01
CA GLY A 201 -7.28 15.23 -0.83
C GLY A 201 -8.59 14.92 -1.51
N VAL A 202 -8.52 14.56 -2.79
CA VAL A 202 -9.67 14.24 -3.64
C VAL A 202 -9.37 12.93 -4.36
N ASP A 203 -10.30 11.98 -4.31
CA ASP A 203 -10.19 10.75 -5.09
C ASP A 203 -10.59 10.95 -6.56
N ALA A 204 -10.36 9.93 -7.39
CA ALA A 204 -10.63 9.97 -8.82
C ALA A 204 -12.10 10.15 -9.21
N ASP A 205 -13.04 9.85 -8.32
CA ASP A 205 -14.45 10.14 -8.58
C ASP A 205 -14.84 11.57 -8.16
N GLY A 206 -13.89 12.35 -7.65
CA GLY A 206 -14.07 13.76 -7.27
C GLY A 206 -14.58 13.96 -5.83
N TYR A 207 -14.39 13.00 -4.93
CA TYR A 207 -14.82 13.10 -3.54
C TYR A 207 -13.66 13.42 -2.59
N VAL A 208 -13.95 14.23 -1.57
CA VAL A 208 -12.95 14.59 -0.55
C VAL A 208 -12.61 13.38 0.30
N THR A 209 -11.32 13.03 0.35
CA THR A 209 -10.79 11.93 1.17
C THR A 209 -10.20 12.42 2.49
N PHE A 210 -9.57 13.60 2.48
CA PHE A 210 -9.10 14.30 3.68
C PHE A 210 -9.08 15.82 3.47
N GLY A 211 -8.96 16.56 4.57
CA GLY A 211 -8.80 18.01 4.55
C GLY A 211 -8.00 18.52 5.73
N LEU A 212 -6.96 19.30 5.45
CA LEU A 212 -6.13 20.00 6.42
C LEU A 212 -6.43 21.50 6.32
N SER A 213 -6.85 22.11 7.43
CA SER A 213 -7.15 23.55 7.51
C SER A 213 -6.55 24.23 8.72
N HIS A 214 -5.90 23.46 9.60
CA HIS A 214 -5.23 23.93 10.80
C HIS A 214 -3.79 23.49 10.71
N PHE A 215 -2.90 24.47 10.78
CA PHE A 215 -1.46 24.28 10.68
C PHE A 215 -0.82 24.97 11.89
N PRO A 216 0.24 24.36 12.46
CA PRO A 216 0.93 24.90 13.62
C PRO A 216 1.64 26.20 13.27
N ALA A 217 2.40 26.75 14.22
CA ALA A 217 3.18 27.96 13.99
C ALA A 217 4.15 27.79 12.78
N PRO A 218 4.49 28.87 12.05
CA PRO A 218 5.23 28.79 10.78
C PRO A 218 6.52 27.97 10.81
N GLN A 219 7.25 27.98 11.92
CA GLN A 219 8.50 27.22 12.06
C GLN A 219 8.30 25.70 12.10
N ASP A 220 7.12 25.23 12.53
CA ASP A 220 6.79 23.81 12.72
C ASP A 220 5.84 23.29 11.62
N ALA A 221 5.25 24.21 10.85
CA ALA A 221 4.23 23.93 9.84
C ALA A 221 4.74 23.04 8.70
N GLU A 222 6.00 23.15 8.30
CA GLU A 222 6.53 22.30 7.23
C GLU A 222 6.62 20.82 7.66
N ALA A 223 7.31 20.53 8.76
CA ALA A 223 7.53 19.17 9.24
C ALA A 223 6.20 18.47 9.57
N SER A 224 5.33 19.15 10.32
CA SER A 224 4.02 18.61 10.70
C SER A 224 3.13 18.36 9.49
N THR A 225 3.19 19.23 8.47
CA THR A 225 2.40 19.04 7.24
C THR A 225 2.95 17.88 6.41
N LYS A 226 4.28 17.70 6.32
CA LYS A 226 4.87 16.55 5.61
C LYS A 226 4.37 15.24 6.20
N GLU A 227 4.42 15.08 7.52
CA GLU A 227 3.93 13.88 8.20
C GLU A 227 2.45 13.62 7.91
N LEU A 228 1.59 14.63 8.05
CA LEU A 228 0.15 14.48 7.79
C LEU A 228 -0.17 14.15 6.34
N LEU A 229 0.57 14.74 5.40
CA LEU A 229 0.40 14.46 3.98
C LEU A 229 0.91 13.07 3.60
N ALA A 230 2.03 12.63 4.17
CA ALA A 230 2.55 11.28 4.01
C ALA A 230 1.51 10.24 4.43
N ASP A 231 0.96 10.37 5.65
CA ASP A 231 -0.08 9.49 6.19
C ASP A 231 -1.38 9.55 5.36
N SER A 232 -1.89 10.76 5.09
CA SER A 232 -3.14 10.95 4.36
C SER A 232 -3.08 10.44 2.91
N MET A 233 -1.90 10.53 2.27
CA MET A 233 -1.69 10.06 0.91
C MET A 233 -1.20 8.62 0.84
N ARG A 234 -0.86 8.02 1.98
CA ARG A 234 -0.28 6.67 2.13
C ARG A 234 1.02 6.54 1.34
N VAL A 235 1.92 7.50 1.53
CA VAL A 235 3.24 7.53 0.88
C VAL A 235 4.33 7.72 1.91
N SER A 236 5.50 7.13 1.67
CA SER A 236 6.69 7.43 2.47
C SER A 236 7.36 8.69 1.94
N LEU A 237 7.48 9.71 2.79
CA LEU A 237 8.29 10.90 2.51
C LEU A 237 9.69 10.83 3.13
N ASP A 238 9.91 9.93 4.10
CA ASP A 238 11.21 9.68 4.70
C ASP A 238 11.95 8.56 3.98
N GLU A 239 13.27 8.72 3.83
CA GLU A 239 14.08 7.85 2.98
C GLU A 239 14.57 6.57 3.66
N THR A 240 14.42 6.37 4.98
CA THR A 240 14.93 5.15 5.62
C THR A 240 14.18 4.77 6.90
N ILE A 241 13.36 3.71 6.83
CA ILE A 241 13.09 2.91 8.03
C ILE A 241 14.35 2.07 8.25
N GLY A 242 15.12 2.36 9.29
CA GLY A 242 16.39 1.70 9.60
C GLY A 242 16.29 0.21 9.98
N GLY A 243 15.20 -0.46 9.62
CA GLY A 243 14.91 -1.87 9.87
C GLY A 243 14.90 -2.27 11.35
N GLU A 244 14.76 -1.31 12.26
CA GLU A 244 14.66 -1.57 13.70
C GLU A 244 13.35 -2.29 14.02
N LEU A 245 13.45 -3.43 14.71
CA LEU A 245 12.28 -4.25 15.02
C LEU A 245 11.36 -3.60 16.07
N TYR A 246 11.90 -2.81 17.01
CA TYR A 246 11.12 -2.16 18.07
C TYR A 246 11.39 -0.65 18.10
N ALA A 247 11.03 0.03 17.02
CA ALA A 247 11.22 1.47 16.84
C ALA A 247 10.04 2.30 17.38
N TRP A 248 9.72 2.18 18.67
CA TRP A 248 8.71 3.06 19.29
C TRP A 248 9.18 4.52 19.28
N PRO A 249 8.38 5.55 18.93
CA PRO A 249 8.88 6.92 18.94
C PRO A 249 9.17 7.40 20.38
N GLU A 250 10.19 8.24 20.56
CA GLU A 250 10.36 8.95 21.84
C GLU A 250 9.22 9.97 22.03
N ALA A 251 8.79 10.16 23.27
CA ALA A 251 7.80 11.19 23.59
C ALA A 251 8.35 12.59 23.23
N PRO A 252 7.61 13.40 22.46
CA PRO A 252 8.01 14.78 22.13
C PRO A 252 8.03 15.69 23.37
N PRO A 253 8.68 16.86 23.31
CA PRO A 253 8.65 17.87 24.38
C PRO A 253 7.22 18.28 24.78
N LEU A 254 6.96 18.42 26.08
CA LEU A 254 5.68 18.85 26.64
C LEU A 254 5.69 20.33 27.02
N GLY A 255 6.46 20.73 28.03
CA GLY A 255 6.48 22.11 28.54
C GLY A 255 5.11 22.64 29.02
N ALA A 256 4.16 21.75 29.32
CA ALA A 256 2.78 22.13 29.68
C ALA A 256 2.71 22.68 31.10
N THR A 257 1.80 23.64 31.36
CA THR A 257 1.72 24.36 32.64
C THR A 257 0.57 23.84 33.50
N ASN A 258 0.87 23.43 34.73
CA ASN A 258 -0.12 22.98 35.71
C ASN A 258 -1.10 24.11 36.04
N LEU A 259 -2.39 23.82 35.99
CA LEU A 259 -3.43 24.83 36.11
C LEU A 259 -3.56 25.45 37.51
N ASP A 260 -3.13 24.73 38.56
CA ASP A 260 -3.31 25.15 39.95
C ASP A 260 -2.10 25.90 40.50
N ASP A 261 -0.88 25.39 40.29
CA ASP A 261 0.34 25.97 40.87
C ASP A 261 1.26 26.65 39.84
N GLY A 262 0.95 26.56 38.54
CA GLY A 262 1.74 27.15 37.47
C GLY A 262 3.08 26.45 37.20
N THR A 263 3.35 25.32 37.83
CA THR A 263 4.56 24.53 37.58
C THR A 263 4.52 23.91 36.18
N LYS A 264 5.68 23.73 35.55
CA LYS A 264 5.75 23.08 34.23
C LYS A 264 6.02 21.59 34.37
N ILE A 265 5.39 20.81 33.49
CA ILE A 265 5.76 19.41 33.26
C ILE A 265 6.53 19.29 31.95
N GLU A 266 7.77 18.80 32.07
CA GLU A 266 8.62 18.46 30.93
C GLU A 266 8.53 16.96 30.65
N THR A 267 8.87 16.55 29.44
CA THR A 267 8.72 15.15 28.99
C THR A 267 9.62 14.20 29.78
N GLU A 268 10.78 14.66 30.24
CA GLU A 268 11.71 13.91 31.07
C GLU A 268 11.06 13.47 32.39
N ALA A 269 10.07 14.23 32.90
CA ALA A 269 9.34 13.88 34.11
C ALA A 269 8.44 12.64 33.94
N LEU A 270 8.19 12.20 32.70
CA LEU A 270 7.45 10.97 32.40
C LEU A 270 8.32 9.71 32.52
N ARG A 271 9.65 9.84 32.57
CA ARG A 271 10.53 8.66 32.65
C ARG A 271 10.49 8.03 34.06
N GLY A 272 10.69 6.72 34.12
CA GLY A 272 10.68 5.91 35.34
C GLY A 272 9.31 5.33 35.71
N LYS A 273 8.22 5.76 35.08
CA LYS A 273 6.88 5.17 35.26
C LYS A 273 6.05 5.38 34.00
N ALA A 274 5.17 4.44 33.67
CA ALA A 274 4.22 4.65 32.57
C ALA A 274 3.37 5.91 32.79
N ALA A 275 2.97 6.56 31.70
CA ALA A 275 2.11 7.74 31.71
C ALA A 275 1.03 7.66 30.62
N ILE A 276 -0.13 8.24 30.90
CA ILE A 276 -1.18 8.54 29.93
C ILE A 276 -1.11 10.05 29.68
N VAL A 277 -0.81 10.45 28.44
CA VAL A 277 -0.83 11.85 28.01
C VAL A 277 -2.06 12.06 27.14
N ILE A 278 -3.00 12.89 27.58
CA ILE A 278 -4.22 13.18 26.84
C ILE A 278 -4.33 14.67 26.54
N PHE A 279 -4.47 15.01 25.26
CA PHE A 279 -4.88 16.35 24.82
C PHE A 279 -6.40 16.39 24.68
N PHE A 280 -7.05 17.32 25.37
CA PHE A 280 -8.50 17.34 25.48
C PHE A 280 -9.12 18.73 25.41
N LEU A 281 -10.43 18.77 25.18
CA LEU A 281 -11.28 19.95 25.33
C LEU A 281 -12.36 19.65 26.36
N HIS A 282 -12.53 20.57 27.32
CA HIS A 282 -13.54 20.44 28.37
C HIS A 282 -14.99 20.46 27.84
N THR A 283 -15.21 20.89 26.60
CA THR A 283 -16.51 20.89 25.91
C THR A 283 -16.70 19.73 24.93
N CYS A 284 -15.73 18.83 24.79
CA CYS A 284 -15.78 17.75 23.80
C CYS A 284 -16.33 16.45 24.42
N PRO A 285 -17.50 15.94 23.95
CA PRO A 285 -18.08 14.70 24.48
C PRO A 285 -17.16 13.47 24.35
N HIS A 286 -16.42 13.38 23.25
CA HIS A 286 -15.44 12.29 23.05
C HIS A 286 -14.28 12.37 24.05
N CYS A 287 -13.85 13.58 24.43
CA CYS A 287 -12.85 13.76 25.48
C CYS A 287 -13.38 13.31 26.84
N HIS A 288 -14.65 13.58 27.15
CA HIS A 288 -15.26 13.12 28.40
C HIS A 288 -15.26 11.60 28.48
N LYS A 289 -15.65 10.90 27.39
CA LYS A 289 -15.60 9.43 27.32
C LYS A 289 -14.19 8.85 27.46
N ALA A 290 -13.19 9.50 26.89
CA ALA A 290 -11.80 9.12 27.10
C ALA A 290 -11.38 9.27 28.57
N LEU A 291 -11.71 10.40 29.21
CA LEU A 291 -11.39 10.65 30.61
C LEU A 291 -12.14 9.72 31.58
N GLU A 292 -13.40 9.39 31.30
CA GLU A 292 -14.16 8.35 32.03
C GLU A 292 -13.46 6.99 31.97
N SER A 293 -13.00 6.61 30.77
CA SER A 293 -12.26 5.35 30.57
C SER A 293 -10.92 5.35 31.32
N ILE A 294 -10.19 6.47 31.27
CA ILE A 294 -8.94 6.66 32.03
C ILE A 294 -9.20 6.54 33.54
N LYS A 295 -10.25 7.19 34.07
CA LYS A 295 -10.64 7.10 35.48
C LYS A 295 -10.84 5.65 35.89
N GLY A 296 -11.63 4.89 35.14
CA GLY A 296 -11.87 3.47 35.41
C GLY A 296 -10.61 2.61 35.37
N ILE A 297 -9.69 2.88 34.44
CA ILE A 297 -8.38 2.20 34.38
C ILE A 297 -7.56 2.50 35.64
N LEU A 298 -7.44 3.77 36.02
CA LEU A 298 -6.66 4.18 37.20
C LEU A 298 -7.23 3.60 38.49
N GLU A 299 -8.56 3.66 38.68
CA GLU A 299 -9.24 3.11 39.85
C GLU A 299 -9.07 1.59 39.95
N GLY A 300 -9.12 0.88 38.81
CA GLY A 300 -8.94 -0.57 38.72
C GLY A 300 -7.51 -1.08 38.89
N MET A 301 -6.50 -0.19 38.95
CA MET A 301 -5.09 -0.56 39.08
C MET A 301 -4.54 -0.35 40.50
N PRO A 302 -3.62 -1.22 40.97
CA PRO A 302 -2.90 -1.01 42.22
C PRO A 302 -2.15 0.32 42.22
N GLN A 303 -2.21 1.08 43.31
CA GLN A 303 -1.65 2.43 43.40
C GLN A 303 -0.18 2.52 42.94
N ALA A 304 0.65 1.53 43.27
CA ALA A 304 2.05 1.47 42.87
C ALA A 304 2.24 1.37 41.34
N GLN A 305 1.30 0.75 40.62
CA GLN A 305 1.36 0.47 39.19
C GLN A 305 0.54 1.45 38.33
N ARG A 306 -0.25 2.33 38.96
CA ARG A 306 -1.04 3.35 38.24
C ARG A 306 -0.14 4.24 37.39
N PRO A 307 -0.36 4.39 36.08
CA PRO A 307 0.41 5.33 35.28
C PRO A 307 0.19 6.77 35.78
N ALA A 308 1.15 7.66 35.50
CA ALA A 308 0.93 9.10 35.64
C ALA A 308 -0.17 9.54 34.64
N LEU A 309 -0.97 10.55 34.99
CA LEU A 309 -1.93 11.16 34.07
C LEU A 309 -1.51 12.60 33.81
N VAL A 310 -1.23 12.91 32.55
CA VAL A 310 -0.94 14.27 32.07
C VAL A 310 -2.04 14.66 31.10
N ALA A 311 -3.07 15.31 31.64
CA ALA A 311 -4.23 15.76 30.88
C ALA A 311 -4.08 17.24 30.52
N ILE A 312 -3.87 17.54 29.24
CA ILE A 312 -3.53 18.86 28.72
C ILE A 312 -4.75 19.41 27.99
N SER A 313 -5.29 20.51 28.50
CA SER A 313 -6.32 21.26 27.80
C SER A 313 -5.69 22.05 26.67
N VAL A 314 -6.17 21.83 25.44
CA VAL A 314 -5.78 22.63 24.26
C VAL A 314 -6.44 24.02 24.24
N GLN A 315 -7.28 24.31 25.24
CA GLN A 315 -7.80 25.66 25.51
C GLN A 315 -7.25 26.21 26.82
N ASN A 316 -6.87 27.48 26.81
CA ASN A 316 -6.47 28.21 28.01
C ASN A 316 -7.69 28.92 28.65
N ALA A 317 -8.54 28.16 29.35
CA ALA A 317 -9.74 28.67 30.01
C ALA A 317 -9.91 28.12 31.44
N PRO A 318 -9.04 28.49 32.40
CA PRO A 318 -8.93 27.81 33.69
C PRO A 318 -10.24 27.64 34.47
N THR A 319 -11.04 28.70 34.57
CA THR A 319 -12.32 28.67 35.29
C THR A 319 -13.35 27.77 34.61
N ALA A 320 -13.41 27.81 33.28
CA ALA A 320 -14.35 27.00 32.50
C ALA A 320 -13.99 25.51 32.56
N ILE A 321 -12.70 25.19 32.50
CA ILE A 321 -12.18 23.83 32.63
C ILE A 321 -12.55 23.26 34.01
N ARG A 322 -12.18 23.95 35.10
CA ARG A 322 -12.46 23.48 36.47
C ARG A 322 -13.94 23.22 36.70
N ARG A 323 -14.78 24.18 36.34
CA ARG A 323 -16.23 24.06 36.49
C ARG A 323 -16.78 22.88 35.68
N SER A 324 -16.40 22.76 34.41
CA SER A 324 -16.92 21.71 33.55
C SER A 324 -16.48 20.31 34.01
N MET A 325 -15.22 20.16 34.44
CA MET A 325 -14.73 18.88 34.96
C MET A 325 -15.43 18.48 36.26
N ALA A 326 -15.68 19.43 37.18
CA ALA A 326 -16.43 19.18 38.40
C ALA A 326 -17.90 18.82 38.11
N ASP A 327 -18.57 19.57 37.23
CA ASP A 327 -19.97 19.32 36.84
C ASP A 327 -20.14 17.92 36.19
N LEU A 328 -19.09 17.39 35.55
CA LEU A 328 -19.06 16.07 34.92
C LEU A 328 -18.51 14.96 35.83
N GLY A 329 -18.04 15.26 37.04
CA GLY A 329 -17.40 14.29 37.94
C GLY A 329 -16.05 13.73 37.43
N LEU A 330 -15.35 14.53 36.62
CA LEU A 330 -14.06 14.25 36.00
C LEU A 330 -12.91 15.06 36.63
N ASP A 331 -13.10 15.61 37.82
CA ASP A 331 -12.14 16.39 38.61
C ASP A 331 -11.16 15.54 39.44
N PHE A 332 -10.92 14.29 39.04
CA PHE A 332 -10.00 13.36 39.73
C PHE A 332 -8.50 13.62 39.41
N PHE A 333 -8.20 14.67 38.64
CA PHE A 333 -6.86 15.08 38.25
C PHE A 333 -6.77 16.61 38.15
N THR A 334 -5.56 17.15 38.26
CA THR A 334 -5.28 18.56 37.95
C THR A 334 -4.91 18.70 36.47
N PRO A 335 -5.66 19.47 35.67
CA PRO A 335 -5.32 19.68 34.27
C PRO A 335 -4.02 20.49 34.09
N TYR A 336 -3.38 20.29 32.95
CA TYR A 336 -2.36 21.18 32.41
C TYR A 336 -2.98 22.03 31.29
N VAL A 337 -2.37 23.17 30.99
CA VAL A 337 -2.68 24.00 29.82
C VAL A 337 -1.45 24.13 28.94
N ASP A 338 -1.71 24.27 27.64
CA ASP A 338 -0.71 24.60 26.63
C ASP A 338 -1.07 25.94 25.98
N PRO A 339 -0.74 27.08 26.61
CA PRO A 339 -1.23 28.40 26.19
C PRO A 339 -0.83 28.79 24.77
N ASN A 340 0.27 28.23 24.27
CA ASN A 340 0.92 28.56 23.01
C ASN A 340 0.84 27.42 21.99
N GLY A 341 0.19 26.29 22.33
CA GLY A 341 0.00 25.16 21.42
C GLY A 341 1.27 24.35 21.14
N ALA A 342 2.38 24.62 21.84
CA ALA A 342 3.67 24.02 21.53
C ALA A 342 3.69 22.51 21.82
N ALA A 343 3.05 22.09 22.91
CA ALA A 343 2.91 20.67 23.24
C ALA A 343 1.97 19.99 22.24
N ALA A 344 0.84 20.62 21.93
CA ALA A 344 -0.13 20.12 20.97
C ALA A 344 0.50 19.93 19.58
N ASP A 345 1.29 20.89 19.13
CA ASP A 345 2.00 20.84 17.85
C ASP A 345 3.06 19.72 17.87
N ALA A 346 3.92 19.67 18.89
CA ALA A 346 4.97 18.66 19.00
C ALA A 346 4.43 17.22 19.10
N TRP A 347 3.24 17.04 19.67
CA TRP A 347 2.56 15.74 19.79
C TRP A 347 1.57 15.45 18.64
N GLY A 348 1.60 16.26 17.58
CA GLY A 348 0.83 16.04 16.36
C GLY A 348 -0.69 16.16 16.55
N VAL A 349 -1.16 17.09 17.37
CA VAL A 349 -2.59 17.30 17.66
C VAL A 349 -3.22 18.22 16.60
N THR A 350 -3.43 17.68 15.39
CA THR A 350 -3.82 18.47 14.20
C THR A 350 -5.20 18.12 13.63
N GLY A 351 -5.70 16.90 13.86
CA GLY A 351 -6.99 16.36 13.37
C GLY A 351 -8.16 16.40 14.36
N GLY A 352 -7.98 17.02 15.54
CA GLY A 352 -8.99 17.08 16.59
C GLY A 352 -8.62 16.31 17.87
N VAL A 353 -9.48 16.39 18.88
CA VAL A 353 -9.30 15.81 20.22
C VAL A 353 -10.45 14.87 20.58
N PRO A 354 -10.24 13.86 21.44
CA PRO A 354 -9.04 13.61 22.23
C PRO A 354 -7.90 13.02 21.41
N VAL A 355 -6.66 13.36 21.79
CA VAL A 355 -5.46 12.60 21.39
C VAL A 355 -4.91 11.98 22.65
N VAL A 356 -4.90 10.65 22.73
CA VAL A 356 -4.49 9.88 23.90
C VAL A 356 -3.24 9.10 23.53
N ASN A 357 -2.20 9.25 24.35
CA ASN A 357 -0.94 8.54 24.20
C ASN A 357 -0.65 7.74 25.47
N VAL A 358 -0.08 6.56 25.30
CA VAL A 358 0.51 5.77 26.39
C VAL A 358 2.03 5.82 26.23
N VAL A 359 2.71 6.34 27.24
CA VAL A 359 4.16 6.43 27.33
C VAL A 359 4.65 5.38 28.33
N ASP A 360 5.66 4.60 27.97
CA ASP A 360 6.28 3.66 28.91
C ASP A 360 7.30 4.32 29.85
N ALA A 361 7.88 3.54 30.76
CA ALA A 361 8.84 4.05 31.74
C ALA A 361 10.13 4.56 31.10
N GLU A 362 10.44 4.14 29.88
CA GLU A 362 11.58 4.61 29.11
C GLU A 362 11.29 5.94 28.42
N GLY A 363 10.05 6.42 28.41
CA GLY A 363 9.65 7.64 27.71
C GLY A 363 9.32 7.44 26.24
N ARG A 364 8.98 6.21 25.83
CA ARG A 364 8.60 5.86 24.44
C ARG A 364 7.08 5.78 24.33
N ILE A 365 6.54 6.25 23.22
CA ILE A 365 5.10 6.18 22.94
C ILE A 365 4.76 4.77 22.43
N ARG A 366 4.00 4.02 23.23
CA ARG A 366 3.56 2.64 22.94
C ARG A 366 2.20 2.56 22.28
N HIS A 367 1.40 3.61 22.45
CA HIS A 367 0.09 3.71 21.84
C HIS A 367 -0.28 5.17 21.62
N ARG A 368 -0.94 5.43 20.50
CA ARG A 368 -1.57 6.70 20.17
C ARG A 368 -2.96 6.42 19.59
N SER A 369 -3.94 7.18 20.01
CA SER A 369 -5.28 7.22 19.40
C SER A 369 -5.73 8.67 19.25
N GLN A 370 -6.28 9.01 18.10
CA GLN A 370 -6.88 10.32 17.82
C GLN A 370 -8.37 10.14 17.51
N GLY A 371 -9.21 10.93 18.20
CA GLY A 371 -10.63 10.63 18.33
C GLY A 371 -10.91 9.60 19.42
N TRP A 372 -12.18 9.23 19.60
CA TRP A 372 -12.56 8.23 20.62
C TRP A 372 -13.77 7.39 20.20
N ASN A 373 -13.52 6.11 19.97
CA ASN A 373 -14.50 5.04 19.96
C ASN A 373 -14.42 4.26 21.27
N GLU A 374 -15.42 4.41 22.13
CA GLU A 374 -15.42 3.85 23.48
C GLU A 374 -15.11 2.34 23.53
N LYS A 375 -15.69 1.56 22.62
CA LYS A 375 -15.49 0.10 22.62
C LYS A 375 -14.06 -0.27 22.25
N ARG A 376 -13.55 0.32 21.17
CA ARG A 376 -12.25 -0.05 20.61
C ARG A 376 -11.10 0.65 21.32
N ASP A 377 -11.14 1.97 21.41
CA ASP A 377 -10.04 2.77 21.96
C ASP A 377 -9.98 2.63 23.48
N GLY A 378 -11.11 2.43 24.16
CA GLY A 378 -11.14 2.08 25.57
C GLY A 378 -10.49 0.72 25.86
N ALA A 379 -10.77 -0.30 25.03
CA ALA A 379 -10.13 -1.61 25.14
C ALA A 379 -8.62 -1.51 24.86
N MET A 380 -8.23 -0.88 23.76
CA MET A 380 -6.82 -0.65 23.40
C MET A 380 -6.07 0.09 24.49
N LEU A 381 -6.62 1.20 25.00
CA LEU A 381 -6.00 1.99 26.06
C LEU A 381 -5.77 1.13 27.31
N ARG A 382 -6.77 0.33 27.72
CA ARG A 382 -6.63 -0.55 28.88
C ARG A 382 -5.54 -1.61 28.70
N MET A 383 -5.45 -2.21 27.51
CA MET A 383 -4.40 -3.20 27.20
C MET A 383 -3.01 -2.56 27.19
N GLN A 384 -2.88 -1.40 26.54
CA GLN A 384 -1.61 -0.69 26.37
C GLN A 384 -1.11 -0.08 27.68
N VAL A 385 -1.98 0.49 28.50
CA VAL A 385 -1.64 0.93 29.86
C VAL A 385 -1.18 -0.25 30.71
N ALA A 386 -1.90 -1.38 30.65
CA ALA A 386 -1.50 -2.57 31.38
C ALA A 386 -0.09 -3.05 30.97
N ARG A 387 0.21 -3.00 29.66
CA ARG A 387 1.53 -3.34 29.11
C ARG A 387 2.62 -2.36 29.57
N ALA A 388 2.40 -1.06 29.39
CA ALA A 388 3.34 -0.01 29.78
C ALA A 388 3.63 -0.01 31.29
N SER A 389 2.62 -0.28 32.12
CA SER A 389 2.76 -0.40 33.57
C SER A 389 3.29 -1.76 34.04
N SER A 390 3.72 -2.65 33.14
CA SER A 390 4.21 -4.01 33.48
C SER A 390 3.23 -4.82 34.34
N THR A 391 1.94 -4.70 34.05
CA THR A 391 0.87 -5.47 34.70
C THR A 391 0.33 -6.56 33.78
N ARG A 392 -0.55 -7.43 34.28
CA ARG A 392 -1.20 -8.43 33.42
C ARG A 392 -2.07 -7.71 32.39
N VAL A 393 -1.71 -7.82 31.12
CA VAL A 393 -2.51 -7.32 30.00
C VAL A 393 -3.79 -8.16 29.89
N PRO A 394 -4.98 -7.55 30.00
CA PRO A 394 -6.22 -8.27 29.71
C PRO A 394 -6.34 -8.51 28.20
N MET A 395 -6.71 -9.72 27.79
CA MET A 395 -6.95 -10.03 26.37
C MET A 395 -8.37 -9.57 25.98
N ILE A 396 -8.49 -8.37 25.40
CA ILE A 396 -9.78 -7.78 25.03
C ILE A 396 -9.95 -7.81 23.51
N LEU A 397 -10.47 -8.94 23.01
CA LEU A 397 -10.78 -9.16 21.59
C LEU A 397 -12.26 -8.87 21.33
N ASP A 398 -12.63 -8.58 20.08
CA ASP A 398 -14.04 -8.54 19.67
C ASP A 398 -14.59 -9.98 19.56
N PRO A 399 -15.55 -10.40 20.42
CA PRO A 399 -16.08 -11.76 20.39
C PRO A 399 -16.98 -12.04 19.18
N LYS A 400 -17.48 -10.99 18.51
CA LYS A 400 -18.48 -11.07 17.43
C LYS A 400 -17.95 -10.55 16.08
N GLY A 401 -16.71 -10.09 16.03
CA GLY A 401 -16.09 -9.49 14.86
C GLY A 401 -14.57 -9.51 14.92
N PHE A 402 -13.93 -8.72 14.08
CA PHE A 402 -12.48 -8.68 13.96
C PHE A 402 -11.89 -7.59 14.84
N SER A 403 -10.74 -7.87 15.44
CA SER A 403 -10.09 -6.96 16.41
C SER A 403 -9.08 -6.02 15.74
N GLY A 404 -8.51 -6.46 14.61
CA GLY A 404 -7.42 -5.76 13.92
C GLY A 404 -6.03 -6.04 14.50
N ASN A 405 -5.01 -5.67 13.73
CA ASN A 405 -3.62 -6.09 13.97
C ASN A 405 -3.02 -5.52 15.26
N ASN A 406 -3.36 -4.27 15.58
CA ASN A 406 -2.78 -3.54 16.71
C ASN A 406 -3.19 -4.10 18.08
N VAL A 407 -4.32 -4.80 18.18
CA VAL A 407 -4.76 -5.49 19.41
C VAL A 407 -3.82 -6.67 19.69
N CYS A 408 -3.49 -7.45 18.67
CA CYS A 408 -2.53 -8.56 18.77
C CYS A 408 -1.15 -8.05 19.20
N GLY A 409 -0.70 -6.94 18.60
CA GLY A 409 0.60 -6.34 18.86
C GLY A 409 0.83 -5.86 20.29
N THR A 410 -0.20 -5.72 21.14
CA THR A 410 0.02 -5.40 22.55
C THR A 410 0.66 -6.55 23.35
N CYS A 411 0.40 -7.80 22.95
CA CYS A 411 1.00 -8.99 23.59
C CYS A 411 2.03 -9.68 22.71
N HIS A 412 1.83 -9.66 21.39
CA HIS A 412 2.65 -10.29 20.36
C HIS A 412 3.49 -9.24 19.62
N GLU A 413 4.36 -8.53 20.36
CA GLU A 413 5.12 -7.39 19.83
C GLU A 413 6.07 -7.79 18.71
N GLN A 414 6.72 -8.95 18.82
CA GLN A 414 7.65 -9.45 17.79
C GLN A 414 6.89 -9.78 16.50
N GLU A 415 5.78 -10.50 16.62
CA GLU A 415 4.96 -10.91 15.47
C GLU A 415 4.36 -9.69 14.76
N TYR A 416 3.86 -8.71 15.54
CA TYR A 416 3.36 -7.46 14.98
C TYR A 416 4.46 -6.65 14.28
N ALA A 417 5.61 -6.48 14.93
CA ALA A 417 6.74 -5.76 14.33
C ALA A 417 7.23 -6.41 13.03
N THR A 418 7.39 -7.73 13.03
CA THR A 418 7.82 -8.46 11.81
C THR A 418 6.78 -8.43 10.70
N TRP A 419 5.49 -8.45 11.04
CA TRP A 419 4.40 -8.28 10.07
C TRP A 419 4.50 -6.95 9.31
N GLN A 420 4.89 -5.87 9.99
CA GLN A 420 5.04 -4.53 9.37
C GLN A 420 6.13 -4.49 8.28
N PHE A 421 7.06 -5.46 8.24
CA PHE A 421 8.06 -5.61 7.18
C PHE A 421 7.58 -6.42 5.97
N THR A 422 6.31 -6.83 5.94
CA THR A 422 5.73 -7.61 4.84
C THR A 422 4.83 -6.72 3.99
N SER A 423 4.74 -7.00 2.68
CA SER A 423 3.79 -6.31 1.79
C SER A 423 2.33 -6.53 2.19
N HIS A 424 2.03 -7.50 3.07
CA HIS A 424 0.71 -7.66 3.65
C HIS A 424 0.30 -6.48 4.51
N ALA A 425 1.23 -5.83 5.21
CA ALA A 425 0.94 -4.70 6.10
C ALA A 425 0.57 -3.40 5.38
N THR A 426 0.85 -3.31 4.08
CA THR A 426 0.51 -2.18 3.19
C THR A 426 -0.35 -2.62 2.00
N ALA A 427 -0.95 -3.81 2.07
CA ALA A 427 -1.71 -4.37 0.96
C ALA A 427 -2.84 -3.44 0.51
N PHE A 428 -3.58 -2.82 1.44
CA PHE A 428 -4.69 -1.93 1.08
C PHE A 428 -4.23 -0.66 0.36
N ASP A 429 -3.02 -0.18 0.66
CA ASP A 429 -2.45 1.02 0.03
C ASP A 429 -2.28 0.84 -1.48
N THR A 430 -1.98 -0.39 -1.92
CA THR A 430 -1.95 -0.72 -3.36
C THR A 430 -3.32 -0.48 -4.02
N LEU A 431 -4.44 -0.79 -3.35
CA LEU A 431 -5.77 -0.51 -3.90
C LEU A 431 -6.04 0.99 -3.98
N VAL A 432 -5.59 1.76 -2.98
CA VAL A 432 -5.72 3.22 -3.00
C VAL A 432 -4.93 3.83 -4.16
N THR A 433 -3.68 3.40 -4.33
CA THR A 433 -2.79 3.85 -5.41
C THR A 433 -3.35 3.51 -6.79
N HIS A 434 -3.94 2.33 -6.97
CA HIS A 434 -4.57 1.92 -8.24
C HIS A 434 -6.05 2.30 -8.36
N GLU A 435 -6.59 3.15 -7.45
CA GLU A 435 -7.99 3.60 -7.46
C GLU A 435 -9.03 2.46 -7.45
N ALA A 436 -8.63 1.33 -6.85
CA ALA A 436 -9.36 0.09 -6.75
C ALA A 436 -9.88 -0.19 -5.32
N ASP A 437 -9.70 0.74 -4.38
CA ASP A 437 -10.09 0.64 -2.96
C ASP A 437 -11.61 0.52 -2.72
N ARG A 438 -12.41 0.64 -3.77
CA ARG A 438 -13.87 0.44 -3.78
C ARG A 438 -14.33 -0.76 -4.60
N ARG A 439 -13.41 -1.52 -5.19
CA ARG A 439 -13.72 -2.68 -6.03
C ARG A 439 -13.97 -3.92 -5.18
N LYS A 440 -15.14 -4.52 -5.34
CA LYS A 440 -15.56 -5.69 -4.56
C LYS A 440 -14.72 -6.94 -4.86
N ASP A 441 -14.23 -7.05 -6.08
CA ASP A 441 -13.36 -8.14 -6.55
C ASP A 441 -11.90 -8.01 -6.10
N CYS A 442 -11.48 -6.84 -5.58
CA CYS A 442 -10.14 -6.64 -5.04
C CYS A 442 -10.10 -6.65 -3.53
N VAL A 443 -11.07 -5.99 -2.88
CA VAL A 443 -11.01 -5.69 -1.46
C VAL A 443 -10.86 -6.95 -0.59
N GLY A 444 -11.44 -8.09 -1.01
CA GLY A 444 -11.43 -9.35 -0.26
C GLY A 444 -10.03 -9.87 0.09
N CYS A 445 -9.04 -9.65 -0.79
CA CYS A 445 -7.65 -10.04 -0.53
C CYS A 445 -6.81 -8.98 0.20
N HIS A 446 -7.35 -7.79 0.46
CA HIS A 446 -6.59 -6.62 0.91
C HIS A 446 -7.07 -6.07 2.26
N VAL A 447 -8.05 -6.72 2.88
CA VAL A 447 -8.63 -6.33 4.18
C VAL A 447 -8.93 -7.57 5.02
N ILE A 448 -9.27 -7.34 6.29
CA ILE A 448 -9.67 -8.38 7.23
C ILE A 448 -11.19 -8.59 7.17
N GLY A 449 -11.62 -9.82 6.88
CA GLY A 449 -13.02 -10.27 7.07
C GLY A 449 -14.05 -9.63 6.14
N TYR A 450 -13.69 -9.29 4.90
CA TYR A 450 -14.66 -8.76 3.94
C TYR A 450 -15.83 -9.73 3.74
N GLU A 451 -17.07 -9.21 3.73
CA GLU A 451 -18.34 -9.97 3.70
C GLU A 451 -18.63 -10.84 4.94
N GLU A 452 -17.75 -10.86 5.93
CA GLU A 452 -17.98 -11.54 7.21
C GLU A 452 -18.60 -10.59 8.26
N PRO A 453 -19.44 -11.11 9.18
CA PRO A 453 -19.96 -10.33 10.29
C PRO A 453 -18.84 -9.67 11.12
N GLY A 454 -18.91 -8.34 11.24
CA GLY A 454 -17.93 -7.56 12.01
C GLY A 454 -16.58 -7.35 11.32
N GLY A 455 -16.42 -7.78 10.06
CA GLY A 455 -15.23 -7.48 9.26
C GLY A 455 -15.33 -6.19 8.46
N TYR A 456 -14.40 -6.00 7.52
CA TYR A 456 -14.31 -4.78 6.71
C TYR A 456 -15.57 -4.59 5.84
N ASP A 457 -16.05 -3.35 5.78
CA ASP A 457 -17.14 -2.97 4.88
C ASP A 457 -16.96 -1.55 4.34
N PHE A 458 -17.54 -1.30 3.16
CA PHE A 458 -17.44 -0.02 2.46
C PHE A 458 -18.24 1.12 3.09
N TYR A 459 -19.17 0.82 4.01
CA TYR A 459 -19.98 1.85 4.67
C TYR A 459 -19.21 2.49 5.83
N ARG A 460 -18.57 1.67 6.68
CA ARG A 460 -17.79 2.11 7.85
C ARG A 460 -16.33 2.39 7.52
N ARG A 461 -15.75 1.67 6.53
CA ARG A 461 -14.32 1.71 6.16
C ARG A 461 -13.37 1.71 7.38
N PRO A 462 -13.43 0.69 8.25
CA PRO A 462 -12.65 0.65 9.47
C PRO A 462 -11.15 0.50 9.17
N ALA A 463 -10.37 1.56 9.37
CA ALA A 463 -8.94 1.59 9.07
C ALA A 463 -8.13 0.47 9.77
N HIS A 464 -8.54 0.03 10.96
CA HIS A 464 -7.86 -1.06 11.68
C HIS A 464 -8.08 -2.46 11.08
N LEU A 465 -9.00 -2.59 10.11
CA LEU A 465 -9.23 -3.81 9.34
C LEU A 465 -8.71 -3.71 7.91
N GLU A 466 -8.07 -2.59 7.55
CA GLU A 466 -7.32 -2.51 6.31
C GLU A 466 -6.07 -3.40 6.39
N ASN A 467 -5.59 -3.81 5.22
CA ASN A 467 -4.43 -4.68 5.02
C ASN A 467 -4.70 -6.17 5.28
N VAL A 468 -3.77 -7.01 4.84
CA VAL A 468 -3.79 -8.44 5.15
C VAL A 468 -3.22 -8.60 6.55
N GLY A 469 -4.11 -8.85 7.51
CA GLY A 469 -3.79 -8.79 8.92
C GLY A 469 -3.50 -10.13 9.58
N CYS A 470 -3.23 -10.09 10.89
CA CYS A 470 -3.08 -11.28 11.73
C CYS A 470 -4.27 -12.22 11.58
N GLU A 471 -5.48 -11.65 11.57
CA GLU A 471 -6.73 -12.41 11.52
C GLU A 471 -7.04 -12.96 10.12
N SER A 472 -6.36 -12.51 9.07
CA SER A 472 -6.42 -13.11 7.72
C SER A 472 -5.69 -14.46 7.68
N CYS A 473 -4.61 -14.62 8.46
CA CYS A 473 -3.80 -15.85 8.49
C CYS A 473 -4.16 -16.78 9.67
N HIS A 474 -4.52 -16.20 10.82
CA HIS A 474 -4.73 -16.94 12.07
C HIS A 474 -6.20 -17.01 12.50
N GLY A 475 -7.12 -16.44 11.72
CA GLY A 475 -8.55 -16.37 12.00
C GLY A 475 -8.93 -15.25 12.97
N ARG A 476 -10.25 -15.02 13.13
CA ARG A 476 -10.80 -14.02 14.05
C ARG A 476 -10.27 -14.20 15.47
N GLY A 477 -9.72 -13.15 16.06
CA GLY A 477 -9.07 -13.20 17.38
C GLY A 477 -7.84 -14.14 17.45
N GLY A 478 -7.27 -14.51 16.30
CA GLY A 478 -6.26 -15.55 16.20
C GLY A 478 -6.76 -16.92 16.72
N PRO A 479 -5.85 -17.80 17.16
CA PRO A 479 -6.24 -19.09 17.71
C PRO A 479 -7.01 -18.99 19.04
N HIS A 480 -7.15 -17.79 19.63
CA HIS A 480 -7.89 -17.60 20.88
C HIS A 480 -9.41 -17.73 20.70
N LEU A 481 -9.95 -17.19 19.60
CA LEU A 481 -11.37 -17.31 19.25
C LEU A 481 -11.61 -18.26 18.09
N SER A 482 -10.56 -18.59 17.32
CA SER A 482 -10.64 -19.45 16.14
C SER A 482 -9.55 -20.54 16.14
N PRO A 483 -9.50 -21.44 17.15
CA PRO A 483 -8.39 -22.38 17.33
C PRO A 483 -8.18 -23.35 16.15
N ASN A 484 -9.28 -23.66 15.44
CA ASN A 484 -9.32 -24.59 14.31
C ASN A 484 -9.37 -23.88 12.94
N PHE A 485 -9.10 -22.56 12.89
CA PHE A 485 -9.13 -21.80 11.63
C PHE A 485 -8.14 -22.36 10.61
N VAL A 486 -6.90 -22.58 11.06
CA VAL A 486 -5.89 -23.25 10.24
C VAL A 486 -6.08 -24.75 10.40
N PRO A 487 -6.40 -25.49 9.33
CA PRO A 487 -6.61 -26.92 9.40
C PRO A 487 -5.31 -27.65 9.78
N MET A 488 -5.46 -28.81 10.39
CA MET A 488 -4.33 -29.68 10.73
C MET A 488 -4.12 -30.69 9.59
N ASN A 489 -2.88 -30.84 9.13
CA ASN A 489 -2.48 -31.88 8.19
C ASN A 489 -1.24 -32.60 8.74
N GLU A 490 -1.29 -33.93 8.88
CA GLU A 490 -0.20 -34.75 9.43
C GLU A 490 0.41 -34.23 10.77
N GLY A 491 -0.42 -33.58 11.60
CA GLY A 491 0.01 -33.04 12.89
C GLY A 491 0.63 -31.64 12.84
N THR A 492 0.68 -30.99 11.68
CA THR A 492 1.11 -29.59 11.52
C THR A 492 -0.04 -28.71 11.03
N ARG A 493 0.08 -27.39 11.23
CA ARG A 493 -0.89 -26.42 10.72
C ARG A 493 -0.67 -26.22 9.22
N ASP A 494 -1.68 -26.51 8.42
CA ASP A 494 -1.65 -26.38 6.96
C ASP A 494 -2.02 -24.94 6.53
N TYR A 495 -1.00 -24.07 6.52
CA TYR A 495 -1.16 -22.70 6.06
C TYR A 495 -1.30 -22.58 4.54
N ALA A 496 -1.01 -23.63 3.76
CA ALA A 496 -1.12 -23.56 2.30
C ALA A 496 -2.57 -23.29 1.87
N GLN A 497 -3.54 -23.88 2.58
CA GLN A 497 -4.97 -23.62 2.35
C GLN A 497 -5.36 -22.17 2.65
N VAL A 498 -4.82 -21.59 3.72
CA VAL A 498 -5.08 -20.20 4.10
C VAL A 498 -4.49 -19.24 3.06
N CYS A 499 -3.23 -19.46 2.67
CA CYS A 499 -2.58 -18.67 1.63
C CYS A 499 -3.33 -18.76 0.29
N GLY A 500 -3.82 -19.95 -0.07
CA GLY A 500 -4.53 -20.21 -1.33
C GLY A 500 -5.87 -19.48 -1.50
N THR A 501 -6.44 -18.95 -0.42
CA THR A 501 -7.67 -18.11 -0.50
C THR A 501 -7.43 -16.85 -1.34
N CYS A 502 -6.24 -16.26 -1.24
CA CYS A 502 -5.81 -15.10 -2.02
C CYS A 502 -4.78 -15.47 -3.09
N HIS A 503 -3.82 -16.35 -2.77
CA HIS A 503 -2.76 -16.78 -3.68
C HIS A 503 -3.14 -18.04 -4.45
N ASN A 504 -4.04 -17.88 -5.42
CA ASN A 504 -4.47 -18.92 -6.34
C ASN A 504 -4.10 -18.58 -7.79
N GLU A 505 -4.39 -19.51 -8.71
CA GLU A 505 -4.07 -19.38 -10.14
C GLU A 505 -4.65 -18.12 -10.81
N THR A 506 -5.70 -17.52 -10.25
CA THR A 506 -6.31 -16.28 -10.76
C THR A 506 -5.55 -15.03 -10.31
N HIS A 507 -5.04 -15.02 -9.08
CA HIS A 507 -4.52 -13.81 -8.44
C HIS A 507 -2.99 -13.82 -8.23
N SER A 508 -2.33 -14.97 -8.36
CA SER A 508 -0.89 -15.10 -8.13
C SER A 508 -0.23 -16.11 -9.07
N LEU A 509 0.61 -15.63 -10.01
CA LEU A 509 1.38 -16.51 -10.88
C LEU A 509 2.62 -17.09 -10.21
N GLY A 510 2.74 -18.41 -10.29
CA GLY A 510 3.84 -19.18 -9.71
C GLY A 510 4.02 -18.92 -8.22
N PHE A 511 2.91 -18.80 -7.50
CA PHE A 511 2.92 -18.88 -6.05
C PHE A 511 3.19 -20.32 -5.64
N GLU A 512 4.36 -20.55 -5.04
CA GLU A 512 4.76 -21.84 -4.50
C GLU A 512 4.87 -21.70 -2.98
N PHE A 513 3.94 -22.32 -2.24
CA PHE A 513 3.82 -22.12 -0.79
C PHE A 513 5.17 -22.27 -0.06
N GLU A 514 5.92 -23.33 -0.35
CA GLU A 514 7.22 -23.61 0.28
C GLU A 514 8.28 -22.53 0.03
N THR A 515 8.18 -21.81 -1.09
CA THR A 515 9.11 -20.72 -1.44
C THR A 515 8.69 -19.39 -0.81
N PHE A 516 7.38 -19.15 -0.70
CA PHE A 516 6.85 -17.87 -0.23
C PHE A 516 6.63 -17.81 1.28
N HIS A 517 6.23 -18.91 1.91
CA HIS A 517 5.94 -18.96 3.35
C HIS A 517 7.12 -18.50 4.23
N PRO A 518 8.40 -18.85 3.94
CA PRO A 518 9.54 -18.32 4.71
C PRO A 518 9.68 -16.78 4.66
N ARG A 519 9.11 -16.10 3.65
CA ARG A 519 9.20 -14.64 3.51
C ARG A 519 8.27 -13.89 4.45
N VAL A 520 7.26 -14.57 4.99
CA VAL A 520 6.28 -14.01 5.95
C VAL A 520 6.43 -14.61 7.35
N SER A 521 7.44 -15.47 7.55
CA SER A 521 7.73 -16.05 8.87
C SER A 521 8.21 -14.98 9.85
N HIS A 522 7.48 -14.84 10.95
CA HIS A 522 7.84 -13.95 12.05
C HIS A 522 9.25 -14.26 12.57
N ASP A 523 9.56 -15.53 12.85
CA ASP A 523 10.86 -15.94 13.37
C ASP A 523 12.00 -15.60 12.40
N ARG A 524 11.81 -15.83 11.09
CA ARG A 524 12.82 -15.51 10.09
C ARG A 524 13.07 -14.01 10.02
N ILE A 525 12.03 -13.18 9.89
CA ILE A 525 12.18 -11.71 9.80
C ILE A 525 12.81 -11.14 11.08
N ALA A 526 12.44 -11.66 12.25
CA ALA A 526 13.03 -11.25 13.52
C ALA A 526 14.54 -11.58 13.58
N SER A 527 14.98 -12.67 12.94
CA SER A 527 16.38 -13.09 12.91
C SER A 527 17.28 -12.28 11.98
N LEU A 528 16.70 -11.54 11.03
CA LEU A 528 17.45 -10.70 10.09
C LEU A 528 18.17 -9.55 10.80
N SER A 529 19.19 -9.00 10.16
CA SER A 529 19.77 -7.71 10.54
C SER A 529 18.82 -6.56 10.22
N ASN A 530 19.10 -5.39 10.77
CA ASN A 530 18.36 -4.17 10.45
C ASN A 530 18.45 -3.82 8.96
N ALA A 531 19.62 -3.97 8.33
CA ALA A 531 19.79 -3.71 6.90
C ALA A 531 18.94 -4.67 6.05
N GLU A 532 19.00 -5.97 6.34
CA GLU A 532 18.19 -6.97 5.63
C GLU A 532 16.69 -6.76 5.81
N ARG A 533 16.23 -6.26 6.97
CA ARG A 533 14.82 -5.87 7.16
C ARG A 533 14.43 -4.63 6.38
N ALA A 534 15.32 -3.64 6.29
CA ALA A 534 15.07 -2.44 5.49
C ALA A 534 14.89 -2.80 4.00
N GLU A 535 15.71 -3.70 3.47
CA GLU A 535 15.59 -4.22 2.09
C GLU A 535 14.24 -4.88 1.81
N LEU A 536 13.58 -5.48 2.81
CA LEU A 536 12.23 -6.06 2.62
C LEU A 536 11.17 -5.01 2.26
N LEU A 537 11.36 -3.75 2.67
CA LEU A 537 10.45 -2.64 2.43
C LEU A 537 10.64 -2.01 1.04
N GLU A 538 11.82 -2.16 0.43
CA GLU A 538 12.14 -1.62 -0.90
C GLU A 538 11.54 -2.47 -2.04
N GLY A 539 11.09 -3.68 -1.74
CA GLY A 539 10.57 -4.63 -2.72
C GLY A 539 11.69 -5.47 -3.34
N GLY A 540 11.54 -6.79 -3.27
CA GLY A 540 12.56 -7.72 -3.81
C GLY A 540 12.63 -7.72 -5.34
N PRO A 541 13.69 -8.32 -5.93
CA PRO A 541 13.90 -8.35 -7.37
C PRO A 541 12.71 -8.99 -8.11
N ALA A 542 12.41 -8.46 -9.30
CA ALA A 542 11.40 -9.02 -10.19
C ALA A 542 11.75 -10.49 -10.50
N ARG A 543 10.79 -11.39 -10.28
CA ARG A 543 10.93 -12.82 -10.57
C ARG A 543 10.45 -13.08 -12.01
N ASP A 544 11.11 -13.99 -12.71
CA ASP A 544 10.57 -14.56 -13.93
C ASP A 544 9.32 -15.38 -13.59
N LEU A 545 8.15 -14.90 -14.02
CA LEU A 545 6.85 -15.49 -13.71
C LEU A 545 6.39 -16.50 -14.75
N LEU A 546 7.07 -16.55 -15.89
CA LEU A 546 6.72 -17.45 -16.99
C LEU A 546 7.41 -18.81 -16.78
N PRO A 547 6.81 -19.92 -17.24
CA PRO A 547 7.49 -21.22 -17.27
C PRO A 547 8.79 -21.11 -18.07
N THR A 548 9.91 -21.70 -17.61
CA THR A 548 11.23 -21.48 -18.23
C THR A 548 11.90 -22.75 -18.77
N THR A 549 11.24 -23.90 -18.73
CA THR A 549 11.88 -25.20 -19.05
C THR A 549 11.76 -25.62 -20.52
N ALA A 550 10.95 -24.92 -21.32
CA ALA A 550 10.74 -25.24 -22.73
C ALA A 550 11.45 -24.24 -23.66
N ASP A 551 11.75 -24.68 -24.88
CA ASP A 551 12.28 -23.81 -25.93
C ASP A 551 11.19 -22.86 -26.45
N TYR A 552 11.60 -21.64 -26.78
CA TYR A 552 10.78 -20.71 -27.54
C TYR A 552 10.72 -21.15 -29.01
N VAL A 553 9.55 -21.00 -29.64
CA VAL A 553 9.27 -21.52 -30.99
C VAL A 553 8.88 -20.45 -32.00
N GLY A 554 8.68 -19.21 -31.56
CA GLY A 554 8.26 -18.09 -32.39
C GLY A 554 6.73 -18.00 -32.56
N SER A 555 6.25 -16.81 -32.92
CA SER A 555 4.81 -16.54 -33.00
C SER A 555 4.17 -17.21 -34.22
N ASN A 556 4.93 -17.44 -35.30
CA ASN A 556 4.41 -18.10 -36.49
C ASN A 556 3.95 -19.55 -36.21
N ALA A 557 4.56 -20.23 -35.22
CA ALA A 557 4.14 -21.57 -34.81
C ALA A 557 2.70 -21.60 -34.25
N CYS A 558 2.22 -20.48 -33.70
CA CYS A 558 0.88 -20.36 -33.12
C CYS A 558 -0.22 -20.13 -34.16
N GLN A 559 0.11 -19.54 -35.32
CA GLN A 559 -0.85 -19.02 -36.30
C GLN A 559 -1.86 -20.06 -36.79
N SER A 560 -1.42 -21.30 -37.05
CA SER A 560 -2.28 -22.34 -37.64
C SER A 560 -3.41 -22.82 -36.72
N CYS A 561 -3.21 -22.73 -35.40
CA CYS A 561 -4.19 -23.14 -34.39
C CYS A 561 -4.93 -21.94 -33.77
N HIS A 562 -4.29 -20.77 -33.74
CA HIS A 562 -4.78 -19.52 -33.12
C HIS A 562 -4.93 -18.39 -34.15
N GLU A 563 -5.57 -18.68 -35.28
CA GLU A 563 -5.68 -17.75 -36.42
C GLU A 563 -6.31 -16.41 -36.03
N ALA A 564 -7.36 -16.43 -35.19
CA ALA A 564 -8.06 -15.22 -34.79
C ALA A 564 -7.22 -14.35 -33.86
N GLU A 565 -6.54 -14.97 -32.90
CA GLU A 565 -5.65 -14.29 -31.96
C GLU A 565 -4.43 -13.72 -32.69
N PHE A 566 -3.81 -14.51 -33.57
CA PHE A 566 -2.68 -14.09 -34.40
C PHE A 566 -3.05 -12.89 -35.28
N ALA A 567 -4.20 -12.94 -35.97
CA ALA A 567 -4.66 -11.83 -36.82
C ALA A 567 -4.93 -10.53 -36.03
N THR A 568 -5.19 -10.63 -34.73
CA THR A 568 -5.36 -9.46 -33.85
C THR A 568 -4.00 -8.94 -33.39
N TRP A 569 -3.11 -9.84 -32.94
CA TRP A 569 -1.78 -9.49 -32.47
C TRP A 569 -0.86 -8.95 -33.57
N GLU A 570 -0.95 -9.46 -34.80
CA GLU A 570 -0.10 -9.02 -35.92
C GLU A 570 -0.31 -7.54 -36.31
N GLN A 571 -1.44 -6.94 -35.91
CA GLN A 571 -1.76 -5.53 -36.14
C GLN A 571 -1.32 -4.64 -34.96
N SER A 572 -0.78 -5.22 -33.90
CA SER A 572 -0.42 -4.52 -32.68
C SER A 572 0.99 -3.91 -32.76
N PRO A 573 1.28 -2.89 -31.92
CA PRO A 573 2.65 -2.39 -31.78
C PRO A 573 3.67 -3.45 -31.35
N HIS A 574 3.23 -4.53 -30.70
CA HIS A 574 4.11 -5.61 -30.25
C HIS A 574 4.69 -6.43 -31.41
N ASP A 575 3.91 -6.71 -32.46
CA ASP A 575 4.46 -7.34 -33.68
C ASP A 575 5.46 -6.41 -34.39
N HIS A 576 5.21 -5.10 -34.34
CA HIS A 576 6.03 -4.09 -35.02
C HIS A 576 7.11 -3.46 -34.10
N ALA A 577 7.46 -4.12 -32.99
CA ALA A 577 8.34 -3.55 -31.97
C ALA A 577 9.75 -3.21 -32.49
N VAL A 578 10.40 -4.14 -33.21
CA VAL A 578 11.75 -3.88 -33.76
C VAL A 578 11.71 -2.87 -34.91
N ALA A 579 10.66 -2.88 -35.74
CA ALA A 579 10.49 -1.88 -36.81
C ALA A 579 10.45 -0.43 -36.26
N THR A 580 9.95 -0.27 -35.03
CA THR A 580 9.98 1.03 -34.33
C THR A 580 11.40 1.43 -33.96
N LEU A 581 12.25 0.47 -33.54
CA LEU A 581 13.67 0.72 -33.25
C LEU A 581 14.48 1.03 -34.51
N GLU A 582 14.18 0.36 -35.64
CA GLU A 582 14.82 0.65 -36.93
C GLU A 582 14.57 2.10 -37.36
N GLY A 583 13.33 2.57 -37.21
CA GLY A 583 12.97 3.97 -37.48
C GLY A 583 13.67 5.00 -36.57
N GLN A 584 14.23 4.56 -35.45
CA GLN A 584 14.96 5.38 -34.48
C GLN A 584 16.47 5.10 -34.46
N ASP A 585 16.99 4.31 -35.42
CA ASP A 585 18.39 3.88 -35.48
C ASP A 585 18.90 3.24 -34.17
N SER A 586 18.01 2.55 -33.45
CA SER A 586 18.26 1.96 -32.13
C SER A 586 18.12 0.43 -32.11
N ALA A 587 17.90 -0.19 -33.28
CA ALA A 587 17.71 -1.64 -33.42
C ALA A 587 18.96 -2.49 -33.14
N GLY A 588 20.12 -1.86 -32.92
CA GLY A 588 21.35 -2.51 -32.47
C GLY A 588 21.59 -2.46 -30.96
N SER A 589 20.74 -1.76 -30.19
CA SER A 589 20.91 -1.59 -28.75
C SER A 589 20.44 -2.84 -28.00
N PRO A 590 21.33 -3.54 -27.25
CA PRO A 590 20.94 -4.68 -26.41
C PRO A 590 19.84 -4.32 -25.40
N ASP A 591 19.91 -3.14 -24.81
CA ASP A 591 18.95 -2.65 -23.81
C ASP A 591 17.56 -2.49 -24.43
N CYS A 592 17.48 -1.99 -25.68
CA CYS A 592 16.20 -1.86 -26.39
C CYS A 592 15.67 -3.23 -26.84
N LEU A 593 16.55 -4.10 -27.35
CA LEU A 593 16.18 -5.43 -27.83
C LEU A 593 15.67 -6.34 -26.72
N ALA A 594 16.08 -6.13 -25.47
CA ALA A 594 15.56 -6.85 -24.31
C ALA A 594 14.03 -6.72 -24.17
N CYS A 595 13.46 -5.58 -24.55
CA CYS A 595 12.02 -5.32 -24.49
C CYS A 595 11.29 -5.41 -25.84
N HIS A 596 12.03 -5.31 -26.96
CA HIS A 596 11.44 -5.27 -28.31
C HIS A 596 11.54 -6.59 -29.08
N THR A 597 12.07 -7.65 -28.47
CA THR A 597 12.20 -8.98 -29.08
C THR A 597 11.57 -10.07 -28.22
N THR A 598 11.40 -11.26 -28.78
CA THR A 598 10.90 -12.42 -28.04
C THR A 598 12.06 -13.11 -27.36
N ALA A 599 12.06 -13.10 -26.03
CA ALA A 599 12.98 -13.85 -25.19
C ALA A 599 14.48 -13.61 -25.52
N TYR A 600 14.89 -12.34 -25.52
CA TYR A 600 16.27 -11.90 -25.78
C TYR A 600 17.31 -12.72 -25.00
N GLY A 601 18.21 -13.40 -25.71
CA GLY A 601 19.30 -14.19 -25.14
C GLY A 601 18.87 -15.48 -24.40
N LYS A 602 17.60 -15.88 -24.48
CA LYS A 602 17.10 -17.14 -23.91
C LYS A 602 17.21 -18.28 -24.92
N THR A 603 17.22 -19.53 -24.44
CA THR A 603 17.24 -20.72 -25.31
C THR A 603 16.02 -20.76 -26.23
N GLY A 604 16.23 -20.84 -27.54
CA GLY A 604 15.17 -20.75 -28.56
C GLY A 604 14.63 -19.35 -28.82
N GLY A 605 15.03 -18.35 -28.03
CA GLY A 605 14.64 -16.94 -28.17
C GLY A 605 15.55 -16.14 -29.10
N PHE A 606 15.32 -14.83 -29.18
CA PHE A 606 16.08 -13.92 -30.04
C PHE A 606 17.57 -13.96 -29.69
N VAL A 607 18.43 -14.21 -30.70
CA VAL A 607 19.88 -14.35 -30.51
C VAL A 607 20.55 -12.99 -30.72
N PRO A 608 21.23 -12.40 -29.72
CA PRO A 608 21.80 -11.05 -29.79
C PRO A 608 22.73 -10.78 -30.98
N ASP A 609 23.57 -11.75 -31.33
CA ASP A 609 24.63 -11.58 -32.34
C ASP A 609 24.16 -11.93 -33.77
N VAL A 610 22.88 -12.31 -33.93
CA VAL A 610 22.28 -12.62 -35.23
C VAL A 610 21.50 -11.40 -35.73
N PRO A 611 21.69 -10.95 -36.98
CA PRO A 611 20.92 -9.84 -37.53
C PRO A 611 19.41 -10.07 -37.36
N HIS A 612 18.67 -9.08 -36.88
CA HIS A 612 17.21 -9.19 -36.67
C HIS A 612 16.47 -9.56 -37.97
N ALA A 613 16.99 -9.15 -39.13
CA ALA A 613 16.47 -9.54 -40.44
C ALA A 613 16.51 -11.06 -40.71
N ASP A 614 17.44 -11.79 -40.07
CA ASP A 614 17.61 -13.23 -40.24
C ASP A 614 16.77 -14.05 -39.22
N GLN A 615 16.18 -13.38 -38.23
CA GLN A 615 15.34 -13.99 -37.19
C GLN A 615 14.02 -13.24 -37.01
N ARG A 616 13.37 -12.88 -38.14
CA ARG A 616 12.16 -12.04 -38.18
C ARG A 616 11.02 -12.51 -37.26
N ASP A 617 10.92 -13.80 -36.99
CA ASP A 617 9.88 -14.33 -36.10
C ASP A 617 10.09 -13.95 -34.63
N LEU A 618 11.34 -13.81 -34.22
CA LEU A 618 11.74 -13.45 -32.85
C LEU A 618 12.05 -11.95 -32.72
N ALA A 619 12.24 -11.24 -33.84
CA ALA A 619 12.48 -9.80 -33.92
C ALA A 619 11.21 -8.96 -33.72
N ARG A 620 10.46 -9.28 -32.65
CA ARG A 620 9.19 -8.67 -32.25
C ARG A 620 8.81 -9.11 -30.85
N VAL A 621 7.87 -8.43 -30.22
CA VAL A 621 7.27 -8.89 -28.96
C VAL A 621 6.19 -9.91 -29.30
N GLY A 622 6.60 -11.17 -29.36
CA GLY A 622 5.81 -12.32 -29.80
C GLY A 622 4.82 -12.84 -28.77
N CYS A 623 4.00 -13.82 -29.16
CA CYS A 623 3.05 -14.49 -28.26
C CYS A 623 3.73 -14.98 -26.97
N GLU A 624 4.93 -15.53 -27.11
CA GLU A 624 5.68 -16.13 -26.01
C GLU A 624 6.28 -15.09 -25.04
N SER A 625 6.33 -13.80 -25.40
CA SER A 625 6.71 -12.73 -24.46
C SER A 625 5.68 -12.51 -23.36
N CYS A 626 4.41 -12.88 -23.59
CA CYS A 626 3.34 -12.77 -22.60
C CYS A 626 2.87 -14.14 -22.08
N HIS A 627 2.93 -15.17 -22.92
CA HIS A 627 2.40 -16.49 -22.62
C HIS A 627 3.49 -17.48 -22.12
N GLY A 628 4.77 -17.16 -22.31
CA GLY A 628 5.89 -18.07 -22.04
C GLY A 628 6.19 -19.01 -23.22
N PRO A 629 7.22 -19.87 -23.09
CA PRO A 629 7.72 -20.71 -24.18
C PRO A 629 6.70 -21.78 -24.62
N GLY A 630 6.55 -21.93 -25.93
CA GLY A 630 5.54 -22.78 -26.57
C GLY A 630 6.03 -24.18 -26.95
N GLY A 631 7.30 -24.54 -26.76
CA GLY A 631 7.85 -25.84 -27.15
C GLY A 631 7.06 -27.04 -26.63
N ASP A 632 6.69 -27.01 -25.35
CA ASP A 632 5.88 -28.06 -24.71
C ASP A 632 4.39 -28.02 -25.12
N HIS A 633 3.95 -26.90 -25.71
CA HIS A 633 2.57 -26.71 -26.17
C HIS A 633 2.33 -27.26 -27.58
N ILE A 634 3.32 -27.12 -28.47
CA ILE A 634 3.17 -27.51 -29.88
C ILE A 634 3.63 -28.93 -30.20
N SER A 635 4.25 -29.63 -29.24
CA SER A 635 4.74 -31.00 -29.47
C SER A 635 3.61 -31.98 -29.83
N GLU A 636 3.92 -33.01 -30.62
CA GLU A 636 2.95 -33.95 -31.19
C GLU A 636 2.05 -34.62 -30.13
N ASN A 637 2.59 -34.85 -28.93
CA ASN A 637 1.90 -35.47 -27.79
C ASN A 637 1.71 -34.52 -26.60
N ALA A 638 1.77 -33.20 -26.83
CA ALA A 638 1.59 -32.19 -25.79
C ALA A 638 0.24 -32.35 -25.08
N LYS A 639 0.24 -32.18 -23.74
CA LYS A 639 -1.03 -32.02 -22.98
C LYS A 639 -1.81 -30.77 -23.38
N ARG A 640 -1.15 -29.79 -24.03
CA ARG A 640 -1.62 -28.46 -24.51
C ARG A 640 -2.21 -27.55 -23.43
N VAL A 641 -2.94 -28.09 -22.48
CA VAL A 641 -3.45 -27.38 -21.30
C VAL A 641 -2.35 -27.31 -20.24
N GLY A 642 -2.13 -26.10 -19.70
CA GLY A 642 -1.14 -25.86 -18.64
C GLY A 642 0.32 -25.88 -19.11
N THR A 643 0.57 -25.99 -20.42
CA THR A 643 1.93 -25.95 -21.00
C THR A 643 2.37 -24.54 -21.39
N ILE A 644 1.45 -23.58 -21.41
CA ILE A 644 1.69 -22.17 -21.67
C ILE A 644 0.69 -21.34 -20.83
N LEU A 645 1.04 -20.12 -20.46
CA LEU A 645 0.23 -19.27 -19.58
C LEU A 645 -1.03 -18.78 -20.33
N SER A 646 -2.22 -19.04 -19.79
CA SER A 646 -3.45 -18.35 -20.19
C SER A 646 -3.60 -17.06 -19.40
N LEU A 647 -3.86 -15.94 -20.09
CA LEU A 647 -4.10 -14.63 -19.49
C LEU A 647 -5.59 -14.27 -19.36
N GLY A 648 -6.49 -14.99 -20.06
CA GLY A 648 -7.91 -14.67 -20.14
C GLY A 648 -8.68 -14.79 -18.81
N ASP A 649 -8.10 -15.45 -17.81
CA ASP A 649 -8.69 -15.77 -16.51
C ASP A 649 -7.87 -15.27 -15.33
N LYS A 650 -6.88 -14.42 -15.61
CA LYS A 650 -6.02 -13.83 -14.61
C LYS A 650 -6.54 -12.45 -14.22
N CYS A 651 -6.24 -12.04 -12.99
CA CYS A 651 -6.54 -10.69 -12.56
C CYS A 651 -5.63 -9.70 -13.32
N ASP A 652 -6.25 -8.76 -14.06
CA ASP A 652 -5.54 -7.77 -14.87
C ASP A 652 -4.52 -6.97 -14.01
N SER A 653 -4.91 -6.60 -12.79
CA SER A 653 -4.09 -5.76 -11.90
C SER A 653 -3.03 -6.56 -11.12
N CYS A 654 -3.32 -7.80 -10.71
CA CYS A 654 -2.43 -8.57 -9.82
C CYS A 654 -1.41 -9.44 -10.58
N VAL A 655 -1.83 -9.95 -11.74
CA VAL A 655 -1.07 -10.93 -12.51
C VAL A 655 -0.52 -10.30 -13.78
N ILE A 656 -1.39 -9.70 -14.60
CA ILE A 656 -0.99 -9.26 -15.94
C ILE A 656 0.01 -8.09 -15.86
N LEU A 657 -0.16 -7.19 -14.89
CA LEU A 657 0.83 -6.13 -14.63
C LEU A 657 2.25 -6.66 -14.43
N LYS A 658 2.43 -7.83 -13.82
CA LYS A 658 3.77 -8.37 -13.59
C LYS A 658 4.41 -8.97 -14.84
N VAL A 659 3.60 -9.32 -15.84
CA VAL A 659 4.09 -9.75 -17.16
C VAL A 659 4.41 -8.53 -18.00
N CYS A 660 3.50 -7.56 -18.09
CA CYS A 660 3.72 -6.35 -18.88
C CYS A 660 4.83 -5.45 -18.30
N GLY A 661 4.92 -5.38 -16.98
CA GLY A 661 5.87 -4.54 -16.24
C GLY A 661 7.33 -4.98 -16.36
N THR A 662 7.64 -6.09 -17.04
CA THR A 662 9.03 -6.43 -17.39
C THR A 662 9.61 -5.48 -18.45
N CYS A 663 8.74 -4.83 -19.22
CA CYS A 663 9.09 -3.87 -20.26
C CYS A 663 8.42 -2.51 -20.05
N HIS A 664 7.22 -2.49 -19.47
CA HIS A 664 6.47 -1.28 -19.17
C HIS A 664 6.63 -0.85 -17.70
N ASP A 665 7.80 -0.33 -17.38
CA ASP A 665 8.08 0.37 -16.12
C ASP A 665 7.98 1.89 -16.30
N ASP A 666 8.22 2.66 -15.24
CA ASP A 666 8.12 4.13 -15.31
C ASP A 666 9.27 4.78 -16.11
N GLU A 667 10.38 4.07 -16.37
CA GLU A 667 11.47 4.57 -17.22
C GLU A 667 11.11 4.45 -18.71
N ASN A 668 10.45 3.36 -19.09
CA ASN A 668 10.12 3.02 -20.47
C ASN A 668 8.68 3.41 -20.90
N ASP A 669 7.69 3.35 -20.00
CA ASP A 669 6.29 3.76 -20.21
C ASP A 669 5.71 4.43 -18.95
N PRO A 670 6.03 5.72 -18.71
CA PRO A 670 5.65 6.44 -17.51
C PRO A 670 4.15 6.34 -17.16
N GLY A 671 3.84 5.81 -15.97
CA GLY A 671 2.48 5.69 -15.47
C GLY A 671 1.69 4.50 -16.02
N PHE A 672 2.32 3.57 -16.75
CA PHE A 672 1.68 2.36 -17.26
C PHE A 672 0.95 1.58 -16.16
N LYS A 673 1.60 1.40 -15.00
CA LYS A 673 1.09 0.59 -13.88
C LYS A 673 -0.27 1.05 -13.35
N PHE A 674 -0.63 2.33 -13.53
CA PHE A 674 -1.93 2.88 -13.10
C PHE A 674 -3.01 2.79 -14.18
N LYS A 675 -2.63 2.53 -15.42
CA LYS A 675 -3.54 2.42 -16.57
C LYS A 675 -3.58 1.02 -17.15
N VAL A 676 -3.04 0.04 -16.42
CA VAL A 676 -2.83 -1.32 -16.91
C VAL A 676 -4.09 -1.93 -17.52
N GLU A 677 -5.27 -1.70 -16.94
CA GLU A 677 -6.54 -2.22 -17.48
C GLU A 677 -6.90 -1.65 -18.85
N GLU A 678 -6.73 -0.33 -19.04
CA GLU A 678 -6.93 0.31 -20.33
C GLU A 678 -5.94 -0.24 -21.37
N ARG A 679 -4.68 -0.42 -20.97
CA ARG A 679 -3.62 -0.94 -21.84
C ARG A 679 -3.84 -2.41 -22.21
N ILE A 680 -4.23 -3.24 -21.24
CA ILE A 680 -4.55 -4.66 -21.44
C ILE A 680 -5.75 -4.79 -22.36
N GLU A 681 -6.80 -4.00 -22.15
CA GLU A 681 -8.00 -4.09 -22.99
C GLU A 681 -7.70 -3.73 -24.45
N ALA A 682 -6.73 -2.85 -24.71
CA ALA A 682 -6.28 -2.54 -26.07
C ALA A 682 -5.53 -3.70 -26.75
N GLN A 683 -4.90 -4.60 -25.98
CA GLN A 683 -4.17 -5.76 -26.49
C GLN A 683 -4.97 -7.07 -26.39
N ARG A 684 -6.14 -7.06 -25.77
CA ARG A 684 -6.92 -8.26 -25.46
C ARG A 684 -7.34 -8.97 -26.75
N HIS A 685 -6.94 -10.23 -26.86
CA HIS A 685 -7.33 -11.14 -27.92
C HIS A 685 -7.77 -12.49 -27.33
N GLY A 686 -8.59 -13.22 -28.08
CA GLY A 686 -9.11 -14.52 -27.66
C GLY A 686 -10.58 -14.53 -27.24
N THR A 687 -11.25 -15.67 -27.42
CA THR A 687 -12.71 -15.86 -27.20
C THR A 687 -13.07 -16.82 -26.07
N ILE A 688 -12.07 -17.37 -25.37
CA ILE A 688 -12.30 -18.45 -24.40
C ILE A 688 -12.29 -17.88 -22.98
N GLU A 689 -13.47 -17.82 -22.37
CA GLU A 689 -13.60 -17.93 -20.91
C GLU A 689 -12.85 -19.18 -20.47
N SER A 690 -11.87 -19.05 -19.57
CA SER A 690 -11.17 -20.21 -19.02
C SER A 690 -12.14 -21.25 -18.48
N ALA A 691 -11.67 -22.50 -18.40
CA ALA A 691 -12.40 -23.57 -17.73
C ALA A 691 -12.84 -23.23 -16.28
N ALA A 692 -12.21 -22.23 -15.63
CA ALA A 692 -12.51 -21.80 -14.27
C ALA A 692 -13.75 -20.89 -14.14
N THR A 693 -14.15 -20.16 -15.17
CA THR A 693 -15.25 -19.16 -15.10
C THR A 693 -16.66 -19.71 -15.27
N LYS A 694 -16.82 -21.01 -15.59
CA LYS A 694 -18.13 -21.65 -15.82
C LYS A 694 -19.04 -21.76 -14.59
N ALA A 695 -18.56 -21.46 -13.38
CA ALA A 695 -19.30 -21.76 -12.14
C ALA A 695 -20.02 -20.57 -11.48
N GLY A 696 -19.78 -19.31 -11.89
CA GLY A 696 -20.56 -18.15 -11.42
C GLY A 696 -20.54 -17.89 -9.89
N LEU A 697 -19.58 -18.44 -9.15
CA LEU A 697 -19.44 -18.25 -7.71
C LEU A 697 -18.49 -17.08 -7.40
N SER A 698 -18.81 -16.30 -6.36
CA SER A 698 -17.88 -15.36 -5.74
C SER A 698 -16.62 -16.12 -5.30
N ALA A 699 -15.44 -15.63 -5.68
CA ALA A 699 -14.15 -16.28 -5.41
C ALA A 699 -13.76 -16.32 -3.92
N PHE A 700 -14.55 -15.70 -3.05
CA PHE A 700 -14.24 -15.52 -1.62
C PHE A 700 -15.12 -16.35 -0.69
N HIS A 701 -16.04 -17.16 -1.24
CA HIS A 701 -16.83 -18.07 -0.43
C HIS A 701 -16.01 -19.34 -0.15
N LEU A 702 -15.52 -19.48 1.08
CA LEU A 702 -15.22 -20.81 1.59
C LEU A 702 -16.53 -21.61 1.50
N PRO A 703 -16.54 -22.84 0.93
CA PRO A 703 -17.74 -23.64 0.96
C PRO A 703 -18.12 -23.84 2.43
N ALA A 704 -19.26 -23.30 2.82
CA ALA A 704 -19.92 -23.74 4.04
C ALA A 704 -20.08 -25.25 3.89
N ASP A 705 -19.44 -26.01 4.76
CA ASP A 705 -19.65 -27.46 4.82
C ASP A 705 -21.17 -27.65 5.00
N GLU A 706 -21.86 -28.16 3.97
CA GLU A 706 -23.31 -28.37 3.94
C GLU A 706 -23.79 -29.37 5.02
N ARG A 707 -22.89 -29.81 5.89
CA ARG A 707 -23.15 -30.63 7.07
C ARG A 707 -23.49 -29.82 8.34
N PHE A 708 -23.51 -28.48 8.29
CA PHE A 708 -23.80 -27.65 9.47
C PHE A 708 -24.99 -26.68 9.32
N VAL A 709 -25.81 -26.80 8.27
CA VAL A 709 -27.03 -26.00 8.11
C VAL A 709 -28.25 -26.86 8.41
N GLU A 710 -28.53 -27.02 9.71
CA GLU A 710 -29.84 -27.22 10.35
C GLU A 710 -29.66 -28.04 11.63
N GLY A 711 -29.50 -27.34 12.76
CA GLY A 711 -29.72 -27.91 14.08
C GLY A 711 -28.53 -27.85 15.03
N ASP A 712 -28.08 -26.66 15.44
CA ASP A 712 -27.54 -26.51 16.81
C ASP A 712 -27.46 -25.07 17.37
N LEU A 713 -28.17 -24.10 16.79
CA LEU A 713 -28.25 -22.74 17.35
C LEU A 713 -29.03 -22.66 18.68
N ALA A 714 -29.69 -23.75 19.11
CA ALA A 714 -30.42 -23.80 20.39
C ALA A 714 -29.61 -24.42 21.55
N THR A 715 -28.45 -25.02 21.28
CA THR A 715 -27.73 -25.84 22.27
C THR A 715 -26.44 -25.20 22.76
N HIS A 716 -25.87 -24.26 22.01
CA HIS A 716 -24.75 -23.42 22.46
C HIS A 716 -25.15 -22.38 23.53
N ASP A 717 -26.42 -21.91 23.52
CA ASP A 717 -26.92 -20.95 24.51
C ASP A 717 -27.23 -21.57 25.89
N ARG A 718 -27.31 -22.91 26.01
CA ARG A 718 -27.55 -23.57 27.31
C ARG A 718 -26.28 -23.99 28.06
N ILE A 719 -25.11 -23.97 27.40
CA ILE A 719 -23.83 -24.36 28.01
C ILE A 719 -23.06 -23.13 28.53
N LEU A 720 -23.25 -21.94 27.94
CA LEU A 720 -22.63 -20.70 28.42
C LEU A 720 -23.41 -19.97 29.54
N LEU A 721 -24.64 -20.39 29.84
CA LEU A 721 -25.43 -19.85 30.97
C LEU A 721 -25.29 -20.67 32.28
N ARG A 722 -24.50 -21.75 32.29
CA ARG A 722 -24.35 -22.62 33.47
C ARG A 722 -23.02 -22.50 34.21
N HIS A 723 -22.14 -21.57 33.80
CA HIS A 723 -20.86 -21.29 34.51
C HIS A 723 -20.73 -19.84 35.02
N ALA A 724 -21.82 -19.08 35.06
CA ALA A 724 -21.83 -17.69 35.55
C ALA A 724 -22.53 -17.48 36.92
N PHE A 725 -23.02 -18.54 37.60
CA PHE A 725 -23.75 -18.39 38.87
C PHE A 725 -23.53 -19.50 39.91
N ASP A 726 -22.34 -20.08 40.00
CA ASP A 726 -21.97 -20.90 41.17
C ASP A 726 -20.82 -20.23 41.92
N HIS A 727 -21.18 -19.24 42.73
CA HIS A 727 -20.58 -18.86 44.02
C HIS A 727 -21.23 -17.55 44.48
N VAL A 728 -22.35 -17.62 45.21
CA VAL A 728 -22.70 -16.87 46.44
C VAL A 728 -24.06 -17.42 46.96
N ASP A 729 -23.99 -18.08 48.11
CA ASP A 729 -24.98 -18.28 49.19
C ASP A 729 -26.34 -18.97 48.99
N ALA A 730 -26.50 -20.10 49.69
CA ALA A 730 -27.76 -20.49 50.34
C ALA A 730 -27.49 -20.91 51.78
N ALA A 731 -27.93 -20.05 52.71
CA ALA A 731 -27.86 -20.20 54.15
C ALA A 731 -28.97 -21.10 54.70
N ALA A 732 -28.71 -21.80 55.82
CA ALA A 732 -29.63 -21.94 56.96
C ALA A 732 -28.98 -22.72 58.13
N PRO A 733 -29.35 -22.43 59.40
CA PRO A 733 -28.63 -22.85 60.60
C PRO A 733 -29.15 -24.18 61.17
N PRO A 734 -28.41 -24.86 62.06
CA PRO A 734 -28.98 -25.93 62.88
C PRO A 734 -29.61 -25.36 64.16
N ALA A 735 -30.69 -26.02 64.55
CA ALA A 735 -31.47 -25.75 65.75
C ALA A 735 -30.67 -25.94 67.05
N SER A 736 -31.13 -25.21 68.07
CA SER A 736 -30.85 -25.30 69.51
C SER A 736 -30.57 -26.71 70.04
N ASP A 737 -29.56 -26.88 70.90
CA ASP A 737 -29.77 -26.94 72.36
C ASP A 737 -28.46 -26.98 73.19
N GLU A 738 -28.58 -26.44 74.41
CA GLU A 738 -27.83 -26.68 75.67
C GLU A 738 -26.29 -26.63 75.80
N ARG A 739 -25.88 -25.74 76.72
CA ARG A 739 -24.94 -25.92 77.87
C ARG A 739 -23.54 -26.49 77.62
N GLY A 740 -22.53 -25.68 77.96
CA GLY A 740 -21.16 -26.12 78.25
C GLY A 740 -20.15 -25.01 78.10
#